data_AF-A0AAU0HLD2-F1
#
_entry.id   AF-A0AAU0HLD2-F1
#
_cell.length_a   1.000
_cell.length_b   1.000
_cell.length_c   1.000
_cell.angle_alpha   90.00
_cell.angle_beta   90.00
_cell.angle_gamma   90.00
#
_symmetry.space_group_name_H-M   'P 1'
#
loop_
_entity.id
_entity.type
_entity.pdbx_description
1 polymer ?
#
loop_
_entity_poly.entity_id
_entity_poly.type
_entity_poly.pdbx_seq_one_letter_code
_entity_poly.pdbx_strand_id
1 'polypeptide(L)'
;MAQPSGIPSNIAAGPGDDALKLLDFADQVAASAASAGARNLSAMLDALGAQDLGDDTVTASATSQTLVINEVLGSTTGADSEYIELFGTPGTSLDGLSIIVVESDDQAANGDIDFRLDFGAGDAIGENGFFLAANGIAAATYNVTPNVEIGDNSIENSSYTIALVETASLGDGIVSGSEIVLDAVGVSDGEGPEFFAFDAPVIGPDGSFLPAGVGRVDDGVDTDNASDFEILSFNNDSPPNTPTAGTSVGGGDGGEGGGDVTIDDEPTLISAIQGTGSASGMVGQNVVVEAIVTGDFQTGDGDTFRDLGGFFLMEEREDFDDDDMTSEGIFAFEGAMTDVDVAQGDRVRVLGTVIERFDKTTIEVSEIRIEGKAVEPDVLSLALEMALPAIEDREAVESMLIDFSEPLTFTETFDYEAFNIGTMAAGGPVYQYTQLNDPDRAGNEAYLEEVADRTIAIDDGTNARRGDFDPIPEPDGDLFSVADGVRMGQDYDLTAIMDYDFGEWRLRLPDDAEFEPVGDSDRPETPADVGSDYKVGSLNVLNYFTTLDGRTDIGASPRGAESEAAFERQTEKLVTIIQGMDTDVISLNEIENDFAGGEFAIKTLVERLNEGLDDAPWAFVDPGQEFVGGDAISVGFLYNSSTTRIAEGTSVATLTDDQLADLGVDPGHALFEGPGSNRVPMAVTFEELASGERFTAVANHFKSKGSVSPFGDNRDNGDGAGANNEARSQAAEAVDAWLASNPTGSDDPDKLILGDLNSYAQEDPLKILEAAGFTNLVAQYEGFESTSYRFSGQVGTLDYALASDALRDQVTGATIWDINDEEPVFFDYNLEGTFTGQLRPQDQGLFDGDSPARASDHDPIVVGLDLSSEPEFELVLGTSGNDRLIGTDANERIVSGGGRMDLLTGGAGADVFEFTDEIGMRNNAQVIDYDAAEGDMIDLGGTGIADIRELGRNTFLQLENDGDTLIIRDATFEELVFTEDSAPLL
;
A
#
# COMPACT_ATOMS: atom_id res chain seq x y z
N MET A 1 -58.85 28.35 20.08
CA MET A 1 -59.07 26.90 20.29
C MET A 1 -59.85 26.37 19.11
N ALA A 2 -59.44 25.40 18.30
CA ALA A 2 -58.17 24.68 18.09
C ALA A 2 -58.40 24.04 16.69
N GLN A 3 -57.78 24.60 15.66
CA GLN A 3 -56.77 23.98 14.79
C GLN A 3 -57.21 22.69 14.05
N PRO A 4 -57.45 22.80 12.73
CA PRO A 4 -57.28 21.76 11.73
C PRO A 4 -56.22 22.15 10.66
N SER A 5 -55.34 21.24 10.26
CA SER A 5 -54.50 21.29 9.03
C SER A 5 -53.93 19.88 8.80
N GLY A 6 -53.96 19.25 7.62
CA GLY A 6 -53.43 19.68 6.31
C GLY A 6 -51.90 19.50 6.34
N ILE A 7 -51.28 18.59 5.58
CA ILE A 7 -50.79 18.75 4.18
C ILE A 7 -49.99 17.45 3.77
N PRO A 8 -49.77 17.15 2.46
CA PRO A 8 -49.27 15.87 1.93
C PRO A 8 -47.83 15.86 1.34
N SER A 9 -47.36 14.63 1.01
CA SER A 9 -46.41 14.17 -0.04
C SER A 9 -44.89 14.49 -0.03
N ASN A 10 -44.14 13.42 -0.36
CA ASN A 10 -42.75 13.27 -0.85
C ASN A 10 -41.60 13.35 0.17
N ILE A 11 -40.79 12.28 0.27
CA ILE A 11 -39.44 12.14 -0.31
C ILE A 11 -39.03 10.66 -0.16
N ALA A 12 -38.60 10.05 -1.27
CA ALA A 12 -37.88 8.79 -1.26
C ALA A 12 -36.42 9.10 -0.90
N ALA A 13 -35.92 8.54 0.21
CA ALA A 13 -34.50 8.46 0.49
C ALA A 13 -34.06 7.05 0.08
N GLY A 14 -33.21 6.96 -0.95
CA GLY A 14 -32.42 5.75 -1.19
C GLY A 14 -31.24 5.72 -0.21
N PRO A 15 -30.70 4.56 0.15
CA PRO A 15 -29.51 4.49 0.96
C PRO A 15 -28.31 4.88 0.08
N GLY A 16 -27.59 5.92 0.50
CA GLY A 16 -26.34 6.37 -0.07
C GLY A 16 -25.34 6.60 1.07
N ASP A 17 -24.07 6.43 0.72
CA ASP A 17 -22.88 7.01 1.36
C ASP A 17 -22.23 6.34 2.57
N ASP A 18 -22.81 5.31 3.20
CA ASP A 18 -22.10 4.55 4.27
C ASP A 18 -21.18 3.43 3.73
N ALA A 19 -21.25 3.11 2.42
CA ALA A 19 -20.42 2.08 1.79
C ALA A 19 -19.01 2.55 1.38
N LEU A 20 -18.76 3.86 1.36
CA LEU A 20 -17.47 4.42 0.91
C LEU A 20 -16.37 4.39 1.98
N LYS A 21 -16.71 4.15 3.25
CA LYS A 21 -15.73 3.95 4.34
C LYS A 21 -15.28 2.50 4.51
N LEU A 22 -16.02 1.54 3.93
CA LEU A 22 -15.74 0.10 3.98
C LEU A 22 -15.08 -0.43 2.69
N LEU A 23 -15.13 0.33 1.59
CA LEU A 23 -14.56 -0.06 0.31
C LEU A 23 -13.03 0.09 0.25
N ASP A 24 -12.44 1.01 1.02
CA ASP A 24 -10.98 1.10 1.17
C ASP A 24 -10.41 -0.13 1.91
N PHE A 25 -11.19 -0.70 2.85
CA PHE A 25 -10.78 -1.89 3.61
C PHE A 25 -10.92 -3.19 2.80
N ALA A 26 -11.88 -3.27 1.87
CA ALA A 26 -12.15 -4.49 1.10
C ALA A 26 -11.17 -4.70 -0.06
N ASP A 27 -10.69 -3.64 -0.71
CA ASP A 27 -9.69 -3.74 -1.78
C ASP A 27 -8.25 -3.84 -1.22
N GLN A 28 -7.97 -3.30 -0.03
CA GLN A 28 -6.71 -3.52 0.70
C GLN A 28 -6.53 -4.98 1.13
N VAL A 29 -7.62 -5.65 1.54
CA VAL A 29 -7.62 -7.10 1.79
C VAL A 29 -7.40 -7.91 0.50
N ALA A 30 -7.87 -7.43 -0.66
CA ALA A 30 -7.69 -8.14 -1.92
C ALA A 30 -6.24 -8.05 -2.46
N ALA A 31 -5.55 -6.94 -2.20
CA ALA A 31 -4.14 -6.75 -2.58
C ALA A 31 -3.17 -7.43 -1.58
N SER A 32 -3.50 -7.46 -0.28
CA SER A 32 -2.76 -8.27 0.70
C SER A 32 -3.02 -9.77 0.50
N ALA A 33 -4.23 -10.19 0.12
CA ALA A 33 -4.52 -11.59 -0.21
C ALA A 33 -3.87 -12.09 -1.52
N ALA A 34 -3.36 -11.18 -2.36
CA ALA A 34 -2.61 -11.50 -3.56
C ALA A 34 -1.10 -11.64 -3.31
N SER A 35 -0.58 -11.11 -2.20
CA SER A 35 0.84 -11.24 -1.78
C SER A 35 1.03 -12.22 -0.63
N ALA A 36 0.07 -12.32 0.29
CA ALA A 36 -0.07 -13.38 1.27
C ALA A 36 -1.22 -14.29 0.81
N GLY A 37 -0.91 -15.51 0.36
CA GLY A 37 -1.90 -16.43 -0.19
C GLY A 37 -3.16 -16.55 0.69
N ALA A 38 -4.26 -15.94 0.27
CA ALA A 38 -5.67 -16.19 0.60
C ALA A 38 -6.07 -16.81 1.97
N ARG A 39 -5.42 -16.49 3.10
CA ARG A 39 -5.75 -17.10 4.42
C ARG A 39 -6.11 -16.16 5.58
N ASN A 40 -5.97 -14.84 5.49
CA ASN A 40 -5.95 -13.98 6.70
C ASN A 40 -7.14 -13.02 6.92
N LEU A 41 -8.25 -13.09 6.20
CA LEU A 41 -9.37 -12.16 6.44
C LEU A 41 -10.18 -12.45 7.72
N SER A 42 -10.21 -13.70 8.19
CA SER A 42 -11.01 -14.09 9.37
C SER A 42 -10.40 -13.55 10.69
N ALA A 43 -9.08 -13.56 10.82
CA ALA A 43 -8.38 -13.18 12.05
C ALA A 43 -8.41 -11.66 12.37
N MET A 44 -8.63 -10.80 11.37
CA MET A 44 -8.66 -9.34 11.56
C MET A 44 -10.02 -8.81 12.07
N LEU A 45 -11.14 -9.50 11.80
CA LEU A 45 -12.47 -9.02 12.20
C LEU A 45 -12.79 -9.27 13.68
N ASP A 46 -12.18 -10.27 14.32
CA ASP A 46 -12.38 -10.56 15.75
C ASP A 46 -11.70 -9.55 16.70
N ALA A 47 -10.74 -8.77 16.20
CA ALA A 47 -9.98 -7.80 16.98
C ALA A 47 -10.67 -6.43 17.14
N LEU A 48 -11.75 -6.16 16.41
CA LEU A 48 -12.50 -4.91 16.36
C LEU A 48 -13.83 -5.05 17.11
N GLY A 49 -13.81 -4.90 18.45
CA GLY A 49 -14.99 -5.02 19.32
C GLY A 49 -16.11 -4.01 19.06
N ALA A 50 -16.86 -4.16 17.97
CA ALA A 50 -18.02 -3.37 17.63
C ALA A 50 -19.17 -3.68 18.60
N GLN A 51 -19.41 -2.76 19.54
CA GLN A 51 -20.58 -2.81 20.40
C GLN A 51 -21.87 -2.58 19.61
N ASP A 52 -22.70 -3.61 19.61
CA ASP A 52 -24.12 -3.61 19.27
C ASP A 52 -24.89 -2.48 20.02
N LEU A 53 -25.35 -1.47 19.27
CA LEU A 53 -26.36 -0.52 19.71
C LEU A 53 -27.75 -1.15 19.50
N GLY A 54 -28.19 -1.92 20.50
CA GLY A 54 -29.41 -2.72 20.41
C GLY A 54 -30.73 -1.94 20.35
N ASP A 55 -31.82 -2.69 20.11
CA ASP A 55 -32.94 -2.79 21.07
C ASP A 55 -33.90 -3.96 20.73
N ASP A 56 -34.27 -4.67 21.80
CA ASP A 56 -35.54 -5.38 22.06
C ASP A 56 -35.99 -6.56 21.17
N THR A 57 -35.75 -7.81 21.62
CA THR A 57 -36.69 -8.56 22.49
C THR A 57 -36.43 -10.07 22.57
N VAL A 58 -36.62 -10.60 23.80
CA VAL A 58 -36.75 -12.01 24.22
C VAL A 58 -35.44 -12.78 24.46
N THR A 59 -35.03 -12.74 25.73
CA THR A 59 -34.10 -13.70 26.36
C THR A 59 -34.58 -15.15 26.19
N ALA A 60 -33.95 -15.90 25.30
CA ALA A 60 -33.76 -17.35 25.45
C ALA A 60 -32.31 -17.57 25.89
N SER A 61 -32.14 -18.36 26.95
CA SER A 61 -30.82 -18.69 27.50
C SER A 61 -30.16 -19.68 26.56
N ALA A 62 -29.19 -19.26 25.74
CA ALA A 62 -28.30 -20.18 25.02
C ALA A 62 -27.50 -20.97 26.07
N THR A 63 -27.77 -22.26 26.17
CA THR A 63 -26.90 -23.20 26.87
C THR A 63 -25.88 -23.67 25.84
N SER A 64 -24.59 -23.42 26.07
CA SER A 64 -23.50 -24.04 25.29
C SER A 64 -23.77 -25.54 25.16
N GLN A 65 -24.02 -25.99 23.93
CA GLN A 65 -24.20 -27.40 23.59
C GLN A 65 -22.82 -28.07 23.62
N THR A 66 -22.72 -29.23 24.27
CA THR A 66 -21.44 -29.96 24.44
C THR A 66 -21.02 -30.81 23.22
N LEU A 67 -21.87 -30.90 22.19
CA LEU A 67 -21.70 -31.74 21.01
C LEU A 67 -22.58 -31.19 19.86
N VAL A 68 -21.97 -30.86 18.72
CA VAL A 68 -22.63 -30.22 17.57
C VAL A 68 -22.16 -30.85 16.25
N ILE A 69 -22.93 -30.64 15.19
CA ILE A 69 -22.49 -30.86 13.80
C ILE A 69 -21.56 -29.71 13.45
N ASN A 70 -20.32 -30.04 13.09
CA ASN A 70 -19.30 -29.05 12.79
C ASN A 70 -19.25 -28.72 11.30
N GLU A 71 -19.16 -29.76 10.48
CA GLU A 71 -19.08 -29.62 9.03
C GLU A 71 -19.83 -30.72 8.31
N VAL A 72 -20.34 -30.40 7.13
CA VAL A 72 -21.01 -31.31 6.22
C VAL A 72 -20.60 -30.95 4.79
N LEU A 73 -20.01 -31.89 4.06
CA LEU A 73 -19.83 -31.78 2.62
C LEU A 73 -20.68 -32.82 1.90
N GLY A 74 -21.53 -32.41 0.97
CA GLY A 74 -22.50 -33.27 0.29
C GLY A 74 -22.44 -33.26 -1.23
N SER A 75 -22.03 -32.15 -1.87
CA SER A 75 -22.06 -32.00 -3.33
C SER A 75 -20.77 -31.39 -3.86
N THR A 76 -20.04 -32.10 -4.74
CA THR A 76 -18.77 -31.58 -5.27
C THR A 76 -18.58 -31.89 -6.75
N THR A 77 -17.56 -31.28 -7.36
CA THR A 77 -17.23 -31.52 -8.76
C THR A 77 -16.81 -32.98 -8.99
N GLY A 78 -17.61 -33.70 -9.77
CA GLY A 78 -17.28 -35.05 -10.22
C GLY A 78 -18.04 -36.12 -9.45
N ALA A 79 -17.31 -36.99 -8.75
CA ALA A 79 -17.92 -37.92 -7.81
C ALA A 79 -17.82 -37.30 -6.42
N ASP A 80 -18.93 -37.31 -5.67
CA ASP A 80 -19.04 -36.51 -4.46
C ASP A 80 -18.08 -36.99 -3.35
N SER A 81 -17.20 -36.10 -2.88
CA SER A 81 -16.59 -36.24 -1.57
C SER A 81 -17.65 -35.93 -0.53
N GLU A 82 -18.01 -36.90 0.30
CA GLU A 82 -19.03 -36.71 1.32
C GLU A 82 -18.47 -36.97 2.70
N TYR A 83 -18.71 -36.05 3.62
CA TYR A 83 -18.41 -36.24 5.03
C TYR A 83 -19.36 -35.47 5.94
N ILE A 84 -19.45 -35.94 7.18
CA ILE A 84 -20.11 -35.28 8.29
C ILE A 84 -19.15 -35.32 9.48
N GLU A 85 -18.85 -34.14 10.00
CA GLU A 85 -17.96 -33.93 11.13
C GLU A 85 -18.76 -33.48 12.34
N LEU A 86 -18.42 -34.03 13.50
CA LEU A 86 -18.96 -33.58 14.79
C LEU A 86 -17.84 -32.96 15.62
N PHE A 87 -18.17 -31.91 16.35
CA PHE A 87 -17.29 -31.31 17.34
C PHE A 87 -17.90 -31.40 18.74
N GLY A 88 -17.09 -31.68 19.75
CA GLY A 88 -17.55 -31.70 21.11
C GLY A 88 -16.46 -31.94 22.13
N THR A 89 -16.84 -32.15 23.39
CA THR A 89 -15.86 -32.42 24.44
C THR A 89 -15.15 -33.76 24.21
N PRO A 90 -13.81 -33.82 24.24
CA PRO A 90 -13.05 -35.06 24.09
C PRO A 90 -13.54 -36.22 24.96
N GLY A 91 -13.68 -37.41 24.36
CA GLY A 91 -14.18 -38.61 25.01
C GLY A 91 -15.70 -38.65 25.24
N THR A 92 -16.46 -37.67 24.73
CA THR A 92 -17.93 -37.70 24.76
C THR A 92 -18.44 -38.90 23.97
N SER A 93 -19.16 -39.79 24.65
CA SER A 93 -19.76 -40.97 24.04
C SER A 93 -20.86 -40.58 23.05
N LEU A 94 -20.82 -41.15 21.85
CA LEU A 94 -21.87 -41.02 20.84
C LEU A 94 -22.90 -42.17 20.92
N ASP A 95 -22.67 -43.20 21.75
CA ASP A 95 -23.60 -44.33 21.95
C ASP A 95 -25.04 -43.89 22.22
N GLY A 96 -25.97 -44.36 21.38
CA GLY A 96 -27.39 -44.02 21.46
C GLY A 96 -27.79 -42.71 20.75
N LEU A 97 -26.86 -42.10 20.00
CA LEU A 97 -27.13 -41.03 19.05
C LEU A 97 -27.12 -41.54 17.60
N SER A 98 -27.76 -40.80 16.72
CA SER A 98 -27.75 -41.04 15.27
C SER A 98 -27.58 -39.72 14.52
N ILE A 99 -26.84 -39.77 13.41
CA ILE A 99 -26.90 -38.74 12.36
C ILE A 99 -27.96 -39.17 11.34
N ILE A 100 -28.83 -38.25 10.94
CA ILE A 100 -29.79 -38.45 9.86
C ILE A 100 -29.68 -37.34 8.80
N VAL A 101 -29.87 -37.70 7.54
CA VAL A 101 -30.11 -36.77 6.41
C VAL A 101 -31.59 -36.92 6.03
N VAL A 102 -32.30 -35.81 6.00
CA VAL A 102 -33.75 -35.74 5.79
C VAL A 102 -34.04 -35.01 4.49
N GLU A 103 -34.88 -35.62 3.66
CA GLU A 103 -35.38 -35.06 2.41
C GLU A 103 -36.09 -33.73 2.63
N SER A 104 -35.63 -32.68 1.95
CA SER A 104 -36.13 -31.31 2.08
C SER A 104 -36.60 -30.67 0.75
N ASP A 105 -36.41 -31.33 -0.40
CA ASP A 105 -36.85 -30.88 -1.72
C ASP A 105 -38.37 -31.06 -1.94
N ASP A 106 -39.04 -29.96 -2.31
CA ASP A 106 -40.49 -29.93 -2.58
C ASP A 106 -40.96 -30.82 -3.75
N GLN A 107 -40.03 -31.32 -4.56
CA GLN A 107 -40.27 -32.27 -5.66
C GLN A 107 -40.17 -33.73 -5.22
N ALA A 108 -39.75 -33.99 -3.98
CA ALA A 108 -39.53 -35.31 -3.42
C ALA A 108 -40.43 -35.58 -2.20
N ALA A 109 -40.05 -36.55 -1.36
CA ALA A 109 -40.85 -37.04 -0.24
C ALA A 109 -40.45 -36.37 1.08
N ASN A 110 -40.63 -35.05 1.18
CA ASN A 110 -40.23 -34.24 2.34
C ASN A 110 -40.50 -34.90 3.70
N GLY A 111 -39.42 -34.98 4.49
CA GLY A 111 -39.38 -35.61 5.80
C GLY A 111 -38.98 -37.08 5.81
N ASP A 112 -38.83 -37.75 4.66
CA ASP A 112 -38.24 -39.09 4.61
C ASP A 112 -36.75 -39.03 5.05
N ILE A 113 -36.27 -40.08 5.72
CA ILE A 113 -34.87 -40.20 6.16
C ILE A 113 -34.11 -40.99 5.11
N ASP A 114 -33.32 -40.31 4.28
CA ASP A 114 -32.58 -40.93 3.17
C ASP A 114 -31.26 -41.56 3.62
N PHE A 115 -30.64 -40.99 4.64
CA PHE A 115 -29.46 -41.55 5.28
C PHE A 115 -29.56 -41.54 6.80
N ARG A 116 -29.01 -42.59 7.41
CA ARG A 116 -28.95 -42.76 8.86
C ARG A 116 -27.68 -43.50 9.26
N LEU A 117 -26.90 -42.88 10.14
CA LEU A 117 -25.76 -43.48 10.84
C LEU A 117 -26.12 -43.62 12.31
N ASP A 118 -26.16 -44.85 12.82
CA ASP A 118 -26.35 -45.14 14.24
C ASP A 118 -24.99 -45.39 14.91
N PHE A 119 -24.66 -44.60 15.93
CA PHE A 119 -23.43 -44.77 16.70
C PHE A 119 -23.51 -45.95 17.66
N GLY A 120 -22.40 -46.67 17.79
CA GLY A 120 -22.23 -47.78 18.72
C GLY A 120 -21.48 -47.41 19.99
N ALA A 121 -21.41 -48.37 20.93
CA ALA A 121 -20.78 -48.22 22.24
C ALA A 121 -19.26 -47.89 22.24
N GLY A 122 -18.61 -47.85 21.08
CA GLY A 122 -17.20 -47.51 20.91
C GLY A 122 -16.97 -46.16 20.23
N ASP A 123 -18.02 -45.50 19.74
CA ASP A 123 -17.91 -44.23 19.05
C ASP A 123 -17.94 -43.10 20.08
N ALA A 124 -16.91 -42.26 20.05
CA ALA A 124 -16.76 -41.13 20.95
C ALA A 124 -15.97 -40.02 20.24
N ILE A 125 -16.23 -38.77 20.63
CA ILE A 125 -15.44 -37.62 20.19
C ILE A 125 -13.97 -37.84 20.55
N GLY A 126 -13.07 -37.63 19.57
CA GLY A 126 -11.64 -37.86 19.70
C GLY A 126 -10.96 -36.96 20.74
N GLU A 127 -9.70 -37.25 21.05
CA GLU A 127 -8.92 -36.45 22.02
C GLU A 127 -8.74 -35.00 21.55
N ASN A 128 -8.76 -34.77 20.25
CA ASN A 128 -8.72 -33.47 19.57
C ASN A 128 -10.08 -32.78 19.45
N GLY A 129 -11.17 -33.36 19.97
CA GLY A 129 -12.50 -32.73 19.95
C GLY A 129 -13.36 -33.05 18.73
N PHE A 130 -12.87 -33.84 17.77
CA PHE A 130 -13.57 -34.14 16.52
C PHE A 130 -14.02 -35.60 16.39
N PHE A 131 -15.01 -35.83 15.53
CA PHE A 131 -15.36 -37.15 15.02
C PHE A 131 -15.79 -37.03 13.56
N LEU A 132 -15.19 -37.84 12.69
CA LEU A 132 -15.39 -37.77 11.25
C LEU A 132 -16.07 -39.03 10.70
N ALA A 133 -17.20 -38.85 10.03
CA ALA A 133 -17.81 -39.86 9.17
C ALA A 133 -17.62 -39.46 7.71
N ALA A 134 -16.86 -40.22 6.91
CA ALA A 134 -16.54 -39.84 5.53
C ALA A 134 -16.59 -41.01 4.56
N ASN A 135 -16.91 -40.76 3.29
CA ASN A 135 -16.82 -41.75 2.24
C ASN A 135 -15.36 -41.95 1.78
N GLY A 136 -15.11 -43.00 1.00
CA GLY A 136 -13.74 -43.32 0.55
C GLY A 136 -13.13 -42.28 -0.41
N ILE A 137 -13.96 -41.42 -1.02
CA ILE A 137 -13.51 -40.34 -1.91
C ILE A 137 -12.98 -39.19 -1.05
N ALA A 138 -13.78 -38.70 -0.10
CA ALA A 138 -13.36 -37.65 0.84
C ALA A 138 -12.10 -38.05 1.62
N ALA A 139 -12.03 -39.30 2.12
CA ALA A 139 -10.85 -39.81 2.81
C ALA A 139 -9.57 -39.75 1.94
N ALA A 140 -9.69 -40.07 0.64
CA ALA A 140 -8.57 -40.03 -0.29
C ALA A 140 -8.23 -38.60 -0.74
N THR A 141 -9.23 -37.75 -0.95
CA THR A 141 -9.09 -36.35 -1.38
C THR A 141 -8.36 -35.52 -0.32
N TYR A 142 -8.77 -35.64 0.94
CA TYR A 142 -8.22 -34.86 2.05
C TYR A 142 -7.14 -35.62 2.84
N ASN A 143 -6.75 -36.81 2.40
CA ASN A 143 -5.75 -37.66 3.06
C ASN A 143 -6.02 -37.87 4.56
N VAL A 144 -7.29 -38.08 4.91
CA VAL A 144 -7.76 -38.34 6.27
C VAL A 144 -8.20 -39.78 6.44
N THR A 145 -8.09 -40.30 7.65
CA THR A 145 -8.69 -41.59 8.03
C THR A 145 -9.94 -41.32 8.86
N PRO A 146 -11.17 -41.51 8.33
CA PRO A 146 -12.37 -41.21 9.09
C PRO A 146 -12.53 -42.18 10.27
N ASN A 147 -13.20 -41.72 11.32
CA ASN A 147 -13.58 -42.58 12.44
C ASN A 147 -14.59 -43.65 11.99
N VAL A 148 -15.48 -43.28 11.07
CA VAL A 148 -16.47 -44.18 10.45
C VAL A 148 -16.53 -43.95 8.93
N GLU A 149 -16.50 -45.03 8.15
CA GLU A 149 -16.75 -44.96 6.72
C GLU A 149 -18.27 -44.90 6.44
N ILE A 150 -18.70 -43.96 5.59
CA ILE A 150 -20.04 -43.90 5.01
C ILE A 150 -20.02 -44.30 3.53
N GLY A 151 -21.19 -44.60 2.95
CA GLY A 151 -21.28 -44.98 1.53
C GLY A 151 -21.30 -43.78 0.61
N ASP A 152 -21.00 -43.98 -0.68
CA ASP A 152 -21.17 -42.93 -1.70
C ASP A 152 -22.67 -42.59 -1.90
N ASN A 153 -22.99 -41.31 -2.10
CA ASN A 153 -24.35 -40.76 -2.15
C ASN A 153 -25.11 -40.99 -0.83
N SER A 154 -24.42 -40.77 0.30
CA SER A 154 -25.06 -40.70 1.62
C SER A 154 -25.75 -39.35 1.86
N ILE A 155 -25.34 -38.31 1.15
CA ILE A 155 -25.96 -36.99 1.16
C ILE A 155 -26.44 -36.70 -0.26
N GLU A 156 -27.60 -36.07 -0.38
CA GLU A 156 -28.22 -35.82 -1.68
C GLU A 156 -27.77 -34.49 -2.30
N ASN A 157 -27.90 -34.40 -3.62
CA ASN A 157 -27.57 -33.21 -4.42
C ASN A 157 -28.80 -32.31 -4.66
N SER A 158 -29.65 -32.20 -3.63
CA SER A 158 -30.88 -31.40 -3.53
C SER A 158 -30.97 -30.82 -2.11
N SER A 159 -31.93 -29.96 -1.82
CA SER A 159 -32.10 -29.44 -0.45
C SER A 159 -32.28 -30.58 0.58
N TYR A 160 -31.54 -30.52 1.68
CA TYR A 160 -31.61 -31.51 2.77
C TYR A 160 -31.51 -30.88 4.16
N THR A 161 -31.98 -31.59 5.19
CA THR A 161 -31.68 -31.29 6.60
C THR A 161 -30.81 -32.37 7.21
N ILE A 162 -29.69 -32.02 7.83
CA ILE A 162 -28.89 -32.94 8.66
C ILE A 162 -29.20 -32.69 10.12
N ALA A 163 -29.38 -33.76 10.89
CA ALA A 163 -29.63 -33.67 12.32
C ALA A 163 -28.90 -34.76 13.10
N LEU A 164 -28.37 -34.36 14.26
CA LEU A 164 -27.88 -35.24 15.31
C LEU A 164 -29.01 -35.44 16.34
N VAL A 165 -29.43 -36.69 16.53
CA VAL A 165 -30.62 -37.01 17.34
C VAL A 165 -30.40 -38.18 18.28
N GLU A 166 -31.20 -38.30 19.34
CA GLU A 166 -31.24 -39.55 20.11
C GLU A 166 -31.85 -40.67 19.27
N THR A 167 -31.10 -41.77 19.07
CA THR A 167 -31.51 -42.93 18.25
C THR A 167 -32.88 -43.49 18.66
N ALA A 168 -33.18 -43.46 19.96
CA ALA A 168 -34.43 -43.98 20.52
C ALA A 168 -35.67 -43.12 20.21
N SER A 169 -35.47 -41.88 19.77
CA SER A 169 -36.54 -40.95 19.41
C SER A 169 -37.01 -41.11 17.96
N LEU A 170 -36.23 -41.81 17.12
CA LEU A 170 -36.51 -42.01 15.71
C LEU A 170 -37.64 -43.01 15.44
N GLY A 171 -38.48 -42.69 14.44
CA GLY A 171 -39.49 -43.56 13.86
C GLY A 171 -38.97 -44.43 12.69
N ASP A 172 -39.89 -45.07 11.97
CA ASP A 172 -39.56 -45.91 10.80
C ASP A 172 -39.47 -45.04 9.52
N GLY A 173 -38.28 -44.51 9.24
CA GLY A 173 -37.88 -43.97 7.92
C GLY A 173 -38.45 -42.61 7.51
N ILE A 174 -39.21 -41.95 8.39
CA ILE A 174 -39.73 -40.59 8.20
C ILE A 174 -39.67 -39.83 9.52
N VAL A 175 -39.29 -38.56 9.49
CA VAL A 175 -39.27 -37.71 10.68
C VAL A 175 -40.69 -37.36 11.12
N SER A 176 -40.93 -37.42 12.42
CA SER A 176 -42.22 -37.15 13.03
C SER A 176 -42.35 -35.73 13.57
N GLY A 177 -41.23 -35.00 13.68
CA GLY A 177 -41.10 -33.74 14.39
C GLY A 177 -41.14 -33.90 15.92
N SER A 178 -41.03 -35.12 16.42
CA SER A 178 -41.01 -35.44 17.87
C SER A 178 -39.70 -36.08 18.32
N GLU A 179 -38.74 -36.18 17.40
CA GLU A 179 -37.36 -36.58 17.64
C GLU A 179 -36.72 -35.66 18.69
N ILE A 180 -35.82 -36.23 19.49
CA ILE A 180 -35.00 -35.45 20.43
C ILE A 180 -33.74 -35.09 19.66
N VAL A 181 -33.68 -33.84 19.21
CA VAL A 181 -32.61 -33.27 18.39
C VAL A 181 -31.60 -32.58 19.30
N LEU A 182 -30.32 -32.86 19.06
CA LEU A 182 -29.20 -32.19 19.71
C LEU A 182 -28.76 -31.01 18.85
N ASP A 183 -28.54 -31.24 17.56
CA ASP A 183 -28.16 -30.20 16.60
C ASP A 183 -28.73 -30.53 15.22
N ALA A 184 -28.98 -29.50 14.40
CA ALA A 184 -29.43 -29.65 13.03
C ALA A 184 -29.04 -28.45 12.15
N VAL A 185 -28.83 -28.69 10.86
CA VAL A 185 -28.61 -27.66 9.84
C VAL A 185 -29.30 -28.06 8.53
N GLY A 186 -29.95 -27.08 7.89
CA GLY A 186 -30.56 -27.22 6.57
C GLY A 186 -29.68 -26.62 5.48
N VAL A 187 -29.63 -27.26 4.31
CA VAL A 187 -28.93 -26.77 3.12
C VAL A 187 -29.94 -26.61 1.99
N SER A 188 -30.00 -25.42 1.39
CA SER A 188 -31.02 -25.02 0.41
C SER A 188 -30.44 -24.80 -0.97
N ASP A 189 -31.07 -25.33 -2.02
CA ASP A 189 -30.78 -25.03 -3.43
C ASP A 189 -31.52 -23.80 -3.97
N GLY A 190 -32.46 -23.25 -3.18
CA GLY A 190 -33.25 -22.06 -3.50
C GLY A 190 -34.42 -22.30 -4.45
N GLU A 191 -34.75 -23.55 -4.80
CA GLU A 191 -35.83 -23.91 -5.71
C GLU A 191 -37.20 -24.10 -4.98
N GLY A 192 -37.82 -22.99 -4.56
CA GLY A 192 -39.25 -22.99 -4.17
C GLY A 192 -39.52 -23.18 -2.67
N PRO A 193 -40.76 -23.58 -2.27
CA PRO A 193 -41.09 -23.77 -0.86
C PRO A 193 -40.57 -25.11 -0.32
N GLU A 194 -39.30 -25.10 0.10
CA GLU A 194 -38.61 -26.23 0.72
C GLU A 194 -39.09 -26.50 2.17
N PHE A 195 -38.93 -27.74 2.64
CA PHE A 195 -39.25 -28.16 4.00
C PHE A 195 -37.96 -28.46 4.75
N PHE A 196 -37.61 -27.65 5.77
CA PHE A 196 -36.50 -27.97 6.67
C PHE A 196 -37.03 -28.52 7.99
N ALA A 197 -36.46 -29.63 8.44
CA ALA A 197 -36.88 -30.29 9.68
C ALA A 197 -36.32 -29.58 10.91
N PHE A 198 -36.95 -29.80 12.07
CA PHE A 198 -36.42 -29.45 13.39
C PHE A 198 -36.14 -27.97 13.67
N ASP A 199 -36.74 -27.05 12.89
CA ASP A 199 -36.46 -25.61 12.96
C ASP A 199 -34.97 -25.28 12.73
N ALA A 200 -34.27 -26.12 11.96
CA ALA A 200 -32.84 -25.97 11.70
C ALA A 200 -32.51 -24.61 11.03
N PRO A 201 -31.38 -23.96 11.39
CA PRO A 201 -30.81 -22.88 10.58
C PRO A 201 -30.58 -23.37 9.15
N VAL A 202 -30.87 -22.53 8.16
CA VAL A 202 -30.81 -22.89 6.73
C VAL A 202 -29.74 -22.05 6.04
N ILE A 203 -28.82 -22.73 5.35
CA ILE A 203 -27.71 -22.14 4.61
C ILE A 203 -27.91 -22.34 3.11
N GLY A 204 -27.52 -21.36 2.32
CA GLY A 204 -27.69 -21.34 0.86
C GLY A 204 -28.92 -20.55 0.39
N PRO A 205 -29.15 -20.49 -0.93
CA PRO A 205 -28.34 -21.13 -1.98
C PRO A 205 -26.97 -20.47 -2.19
N ASP A 206 -26.04 -21.21 -2.81
CA ASP A 206 -24.81 -20.65 -3.37
C ASP A 206 -25.10 -20.10 -4.78
N GLY A 207 -25.48 -18.82 -4.83
CA GLY A 207 -25.93 -18.16 -6.05
C GLY A 207 -27.24 -18.74 -6.58
N SER A 208 -27.17 -19.70 -7.52
CA SER A 208 -28.33 -20.39 -8.11
C SER A 208 -28.20 -21.92 -8.02
N PHE A 209 -27.31 -22.40 -7.16
CA PHE A 209 -27.01 -23.81 -6.97
C PHE A 209 -27.11 -24.18 -5.49
N LEU A 210 -27.25 -25.48 -5.22
CA LEU A 210 -27.05 -26.04 -3.88
C LEU A 210 -25.59 -25.77 -3.45
N PRO A 211 -25.36 -25.28 -2.22
CA PRO A 211 -24.03 -25.26 -1.62
C PRO A 211 -23.36 -26.64 -1.69
N ALA A 212 -22.05 -26.67 -1.84
CA ALA A 212 -21.30 -27.93 -1.78
C ALA A 212 -21.44 -28.63 -0.43
N GLY A 213 -21.60 -27.82 0.61
CA GLY A 213 -21.66 -28.20 2.00
C GLY A 213 -21.70 -26.96 2.88
N VAL A 214 -21.70 -27.18 4.18
CA VAL A 214 -21.69 -26.15 5.21
C VAL A 214 -20.69 -26.51 6.30
N GLY A 215 -19.90 -25.56 6.75
CA GLY A 215 -18.98 -25.72 7.88
C GLY A 215 -19.25 -24.64 8.91
N ARG A 216 -19.05 -24.91 10.20
CA ARG A 216 -19.11 -23.85 11.22
C ARG A 216 -17.93 -22.91 11.02
N VAL A 217 -18.18 -21.60 11.13
CA VAL A 217 -17.13 -20.57 11.00
C VAL A 217 -16.08 -20.75 12.10
N ASP A 218 -16.55 -21.03 13.32
CA ASP A 218 -15.72 -21.42 14.45
C ASP A 218 -16.15 -22.80 14.94
N ASP A 219 -15.20 -23.72 15.06
CA ASP A 219 -15.47 -25.08 15.48
C ASP A 219 -16.23 -25.13 16.81
N GLY A 220 -17.36 -25.83 16.82
CA GLY A 220 -18.18 -26.01 18.02
C GLY A 220 -19.03 -24.80 18.45
N VAL A 221 -18.95 -23.64 17.78
CA VAL A 221 -19.77 -22.47 18.13
C VAL A 221 -21.18 -22.64 17.58
N ASP A 222 -22.16 -22.67 18.48
CA ASP A 222 -23.56 -22.90 18.14
C ASP A 222 -24.49 -21.94 18.88
N THR A 223 -25.07 -21.02 18.10
CA THR A 223 -26.08 -20.05 18.53
C THR A 223 -27.47 -20.37 17.96
N ASP A 224 -27.63 -21.54 17.33
CA ASP A 224 -28.81 -21.97 16.55
C ASP A 224 -29.12 -21.01 15.38
N ASN A 225 -28.12 -20.28 14.83
CA ASN A 225 -28.32 -19.33 13.74
C ASN A 225 -27.50 -19.69 12.50
N ALA A 226 -28.00 -19.28 11.33
CA ALA A 226 -27.31 -19.47 10.05
C ALA A 226 -25.95 -18.75 9.99
N SER A 227 -25.72 -17.73 10.82
CA SER A 227 -24.45 -17.01 10.93
C SER A 227 -23.31 -17.85 11.50
N ASP A 228 -23.62 -18.97 12.15
CA ASP A 228 -22.60 -19.87 12.71
C ASP A 228 -21.91 -20.69 11.60
N PHE A 229 -22.41 -20.64 10.36
CA PHE A 229 -21.95 -21.48 9.26
C PHE A 229 -21.49 -20.68 8.02
N GLU A 230 -20.51 -21.22 7.32
CA GLU A 230 -20.06 -20.82 5.99
C GLU A 230 -20.36 -21.89 4.92
N ILE A 231 -20.33 -21.49 3.65
CA ILE A 231 -20.52 -22.40 2.50
C ILE A 231 -19.17 -23.01 2.12
N LEU A 232 -19.13 -24.35 2.04
CA LEU A 232 -17.94 -25.08 1.59
C LEU A 232 -17.76 -25.01 0.05
N SER A 233 -16.54 -25.25 -0.43
CA SER A 233 -16.18 -25.19 -1.86
C SER A 233 -16.71 -26.38 -2.66
N PHE A 234 -17.26 -26.10 -3.83
CA PHE A 234 -17.71 -27.13 -4.78
C PHE A 234 -16.55 -27.92 -5.43
N ASN A 235 -15.31 -27.42 -5.39
CA ASN A 235 -14.18 -28.03 -6.10
C ASN A 235 -13.30 -28.96 -5.25
N ASN A 236 -13.69 -29.24 -4.00
CA ASN A 236 -12.84 -29.91 -3.00
C ASN A 236 -11.60 -29.09 -2.62
N ASP A 237 -11.72 -27.77 -2.58
CA ASP A 237 -10.60 -26.89 -2.18
C ASP A 237 -10.29 -27.06 -0.68
N SER A 238 -9.01 -27.07 -0.33
CA SER A 238 -8.50 -27.27 1.03
C SER A 238 -7.63 -26.08 1.44
N PRO A 239 -8.01 -25.30 2.48
CA PRO A 239 -9.37 -25.08 3.03
C PRO A 239 -10.35 -24.47 1.99
N PRO A 240 -11.69 -24.46 2.19
CA PRO A 240 -12.42 -24.72 3.45
C PRO A 240 -12.88 -26.18 3.64
N ASN A 241 -12.73 -27.09 2.68
CA ASN A 241 -13.34 -28.42 2.79
C ASN A 241 -12.51 -29.45 3.57
N THR A 242 -11.56 -29.04 4.41
CA THR A 242 -10.59 -29.98 5.00
C THR A 242 -11.14 -30.52 6.31
N PRO A 243 -11.71 -31.75 6.35
CA PRO A 243 -12.21 -32.29 7.59
C PRO A 243 -11.07 -32.67 8.54
N THR A 244 -11.35 -32.60 9.82
CA THR A 244 -10.51 -33.08 10.92
C THR A 244 -10.98 -34.44 11.41
N ALA A 245 -10.16 -35.47 11.18
CA ALA A 245 -10.41 -36.78 11.75
C ALA A 245 -10.29 -36.76 13.29
N GLY A 246 -11.21 -37.44 13.98
CA GLY A 246 -11.11 -37.65 15.42
C GLY A 246 -9.93 -38.55 15.77
N THR A 247 -9.08 -38.10 16.68
CA THR A 247 -7.99 -38.91 17.25
C THR A 247 -8.55 -39.98 18.19
N SER A 248 -7.91 -41.15 18.27
CA SER A 248 -8.47 -42.28 19.02
C SER A 248 -8.55 -42.02 20.53
N VAL A 249 -9.73 -42.14 21.13
CA VAL A 249 -9.92 -42.17 22.60
C VAL A 249 -9.49 -43.55 23.13
N GLY A 250 -8.18 -43.73 23.27
CA GLY A 250 -7.57 -44.97 23.76
C GLY A 250 -7.54 -46.12 22.75
N GLY A 251 -6.48 -46.15 21.93
CA GLY A 251 -6.00 -47.36 21.27
C GLY A 251 -6.05 -47.35 19.73
N GLY A 252 -5.38 -46.37 19.11
CA GLY A 252 -4.81 -46.53 17.78
C GLY A 252 -3.54 -47.39 17.87
N ASP A 253 -3.47 -48.42 17.02
CA ASP A 253 -2.44 -49.45 16.99
C ASP A 253 -1.06 -48.80 16.87
N GLY A 254 -0.32 -48.78 17.98
CA GLY A 254 1.05 -48.32 18.01
C GLY A 254 1.86 -49.08 16.97
N GLY A 255 2.56 -48.32 16.11
CA GLY A 255 3.78 -48.83 15.53
C GLY A 255 4.64 -49.36 16.68
N GLU A 256 4.80 -50.68 16.75
CA GLU A 256 5.73 -51.35 17.65
C GLU A 256 7.15 -50.83 17.34
N GLY A 257 7.54 -49.74 17.99
CA GLY A 257 8.80 -49.06 17.70
C GLY A 257 9.25 -47.99 18.70
N GLY A 258 8.60 -47.81 19.86
CA GLY A 258 9.08 -46.87 20.89
C GLY A 258 9.59 -47.62 22.11
N GLY A 259 10.90 -47.70 22.30
CA GLY A 259 11.46 -47.97 23.63
C GLY A 259 11.11 -46.85 24.60
N ASP A 260 11.32 -47.09 25.89
CA ASP A 260 11.31 -46.05 26.92
C ASP A 260 12.51 -45.11 26.62
N VAL A 261 12.31 -44.10 25.75
CA VAL A 261 13.33 -43.10 25.43
C VAL A 261 13.50 -42.22 26.65
N THR A 262 14.72 -42.10 27.13
CA THR A 262 15.08 -41.28 28.30
C THR A 262 16.08 -40.22 27.91
N ILE A 263 16.18 -39.15 28.69
CA ILE A 263 17.15 -38.06 28.46
C ILE A 263 18.63 -38.52 28.44
N ASP A 264 18.91 -39.74 28.93
CA ASP A 264 20.24 -40.36 28.94
C ASP A 264 20.56 -41.19 27.69
N ASP A 265 19.61 -41.34 26.76
CA ASP A 265 19.83 -42.05 25.50
C ASP A 265 20.73 -41.24 24.54
N GLU A 266 21.16 -41.88 23.45
CA GLU A 266 21.93 -41.21 22.40
C GLU A 266 21.02 -40.20 21.68
N PRO A 267 21.48 -38.96 21.45
CA PRO A 267 20.67 -37.94 20.82
C PRO A 267 20.37 -38.28 19.36
N THR A 268 19.16 -37.95 18.92
CA THR A 268 18.79 -37.85 17.52
C THR A 268 19.28 -36.49 17.01
N LEU A 269 19.87 -36.47 15.82
CA LEU A 269 20.25 -35.23 15.14
C LEU A 269 18.99 -34.45 14.71
N ILE A 270 19.00 -33.13 14.90
CA ILE A 270 17.97 -32.20 14.47
C ILE A 270 17.75 -32.29 12.95
N SER A 271 18.80 -32.35 12.14
CA SER A 271 18.70 -32.58 10.68
C SER A 271 17.88 -33.84 10.33
N ALA A 272 17.98 -34.89 11.13
CA ALA A 272 17.17 -36.11 10.95
C ALA A 272 15.71 -35.96 11.40
N ILE A 273 15.44 -35.07 12.37
CA ILE A 273 14.08 -34.73 12.82
C ILE A 273 13.40 -33.86 11.76
N GLN A 274 14.05 -32.78 11.33
CA GLN A 274 13.57 -31.87 10.29
C GLN A 274 13.34 -32.65 8.98
N GLY A 275 14.39 -33.30 8.47
CA GLY A 275 14.34 -33.97 7.17
C GLY A 275 14.28 -32.97 6.00
N THR A 276 14.03 -33.48 4.79
CA THR A 276 14.11 -32.69 3.54
C THR A 276 12.75 -32.23 3.00
N GLY A 277 11.69 -32.31 3.80
CA GLY A 277 10.34 -31.96 3.39
C GLY A 277 9.71 -31.03 4.40
N SER A 278 8.62 -30.37 4.02
CA SER A 278 7.91 -29.36 4.82
C SER A 278 7.17 -29.89 6.06
N ALA A 279 7.51 -31.10 6.50
CA ALA A 279 6.93 -31.76 7.67
C ALA A 279 7.86 -32.90 8.08
N SER A 280 8.05 -33.04 9.39
CA SER A 280 8.93 -34.05 9.93
C SER A 280 8.41 -35.46 9.65
N GLY A 281 9.31 -36.33 9.16
CA GLY A 281 9.05 -37.77 9.10
C GLY A 281 8.96 -38.44 10.48
N MET A 282 9.23 -37.69 11.56
CA MET A 282 9.31 -38.16 12.93
C MET A 282 8.13 -37.70 13.81
N VAL A 283 7.10 -37.05 13.25
CA VAL A 283 5.90 -36.63 14.00
C VAL A 283 5.33 -37.76 14.86
N GLY A 284 5.05 -37.45 16.13
CA GLY A 284 4.55 -38.37 17.15
C GLY A 284 5.60 -39.29 17.79
N GLN A 285 6.87 -39.19 17.40
CA GLN A 285 7.96 -39.95 18.02
C GLN A 285 8.56 -39.17 19.19
N ASN A 286 8.88 -39.88 20.27
CA ASN A 286 9.70 -39.34 21.35
C ASN A 286 11.18 -39.39 20.96
N VAL A 287 11.86 -38.24 21.09
CA VAL A 287 13.28 -38.07 20.78
C VAL A 287 13.99 -37.40 21.95
N VAL A 288 15.30 -37.61 22.03
CA VAL A 288 16.20 -36.75 22.81
C VAL A 288 17.14 -36.06 21.83
N VAL A 289 17.30 -34.75 21.94
CA VAL A 289 18.29 -33.96 21.19
C VAL A 289 19.35 -33.44 22.17
N GLU A 290 20.58 -33.22 21.71
CA GLU A 290 21.63 -32.47 22.40
C GLU A 290 22.09 -31.36 21.44
N ALA A 291 21.94 -30.09 21.83
CA ALA A 291 22.16 -28.94 20.95
C ALA A 291 22.44 -27.66 21.74
N ILE A 292 22.79 -26.56 21.04
CA ILE A 292 23.07 -25.26 21.62
C ILE A 292 21.83 -24.37 21.57
N VAL A 293 21.51 -23.71 22.67
CA VAL A 293 20.45 -22.68 22.72
C VAL A 293 20.90 -21.45 21.93
N THR A 294 20.21 -21.16 20.83
CA THR A 294 20.49 -20.01 19.95
C THR A 294 19.70 -18.76 20.31
N GLY A 295 18.53 -18.92 20.92
CA GLY A 295 17.73 -17.83 21.49
C GLY A 295 16.77 -18.33 22.55
N ASP A 296 16.63 -17.55 23.62
CA ASP A 296 15.80 -17.86 24.78
C ASP A 296 14.51 -17.05 24.74
N PHE A 297 13.36 -17.73 24.73
CA PHE A 297 12.03 -17.12 24.61
C PHE A 297 11.06 -17.79 25.62
N GLN A 298 11.61 -18.28 26.73
CA GLN A 298 10.87 -19.06 27.72
C GLN A 298 9.89 -18.19 28.49
N THR A 299 8.70 -18.72 28.80
CA THR A 299 7.72 -17.94 29.58
C THR A 299 8.19 -17.73 31.02
N GLY A 300 8.39 -16.48 31.42
CA GLY A 300 8.66 -16.11 32.82
C GLY A 300 10.10 -16.34 33.27
N ASP A 301 11.03 -16.29 32.33
CA ASP A 301 12.48 -16.28 32.54
C ASP A 301 12.99 -14.89 32.97
N GLY A 302 14.28 -14.63 32.76
CA GLY A 302 14.90 -13.34 33.03
C GLY A 302 14.59 -12.24 32.01
N ASP A 303 14.17 -12.64 30.81
CA ASP A 303 13.67 -11.75 29.77
C ASP A 303 12.19 -11.43 30.07
N THR A 304 11.80 -10.18 29.87
CA THR A 304 10.40 -9.77 30.04
C THR A 304 9.82 -9.16 28.77
N PHE A 305 10.61 -9.15 27.71
CA PHE A 305 10.28 -8.61 26.41
C PHE A 305 9.82 -9.73 25.48
N ARG A 306 10.63 -10.79 25.33
CA ARG A 306 10.35 -11.93 24.45
C ARG A 306 9.66 -13.06 25.19
N ASP A 307 8.69 -13.71 24.53
CA ASP A 307 7.96 -14.85 25.08
C ASP A 307 7.24 -15.63 23.96
N LEU A 308 7.81 -16.79 23.60
CA LEU A 308 7.22 -17.76 22.67
C LEU A 308 6.86 -19.07 23.39
N GLY A 309 7.04 -19.14 24.71
CA GLY A 309 6.84 -20.35 25.51
C GLY A 309 7.81 -21.48 25.19
N GLY A 310 9.07 -21.15 24.86
CA GLY A 310 10.10 -22.11 24.46
C GLY A 310 11.44 -21.47 24.13
N PHE A 311 12.33 -22.20 23.47
CA PHE A 311 13.64 -21.71 23.06
C PHE A 311 14.09 -22.37 21.75
N PHE A 312 14.94 -21.67 20.99
CA PHE A 312 15.51 -22.20 19.76
C PHE A 312 16.80 -22.95 20.03
N LEU A 313 16.98 -24.06 19.31
CA LEU A 313 18.16 -24.90 19.35
C LEU A 313 18.79 -24.98 17.97
N MET A 314 20.11 -25.05 17.93
CA MET A 314 20.87 -25.38 16.73
C MET A 314 21.98 -26.38 17.08
N GLU A 315 22.24 -27.35 16.20
CA GLU A 315 23.27 -28.36 16.43
C GLU A 315 24.67 -27.76 16.67
N GLU A 316 25.54 -28.54 17.30
CA GLU A 316 26.97 -28.23 17.30
C GLU A 316 27.55 -28.39 15.89
N ARG A 317 28.50 -27.52 15.52
CA ARG A 317 29.11 -27.52 14.17
C ARG A 317 29.73 -28.86 13.78
N GLU A 318 30.16 -29.67 14.76
CA GLU A 318 30.70 -31.00 14.50
C GLU A 318 29.66 -32.06 14.13
N ASP A 319 28.38 -31.82 14.44
CA ASP A 319 27.28 -32.76 14.24
C ASP A 319 26.42 -32.43 13.01
N PHE A 320 26.60 -31.24 12.41
CA PHE A 320 26.00 -30.87 11.13
C PHE A 320 26.21 -31.96 10.07
N ASP A 321 25.16 -32.25 9.30
CA ASP A 321 25.16 -33.39 8.38
C ASP A 321 25.71 -33.07 6.98
N ASP A 322 26.05 -31.80 6.74
CA ASP A 322 26.51 -31.23 5.46
C ASP A 322 25.47 -31.39 4.30
N ASP A 323 24.17 -31.49 4.59
CA ASP A 323 23.08 -31.48 3.60
C ASP A 323 22.32 -30.14 3.61
N ASP A 324 22.49 -29.35 2.55
CA ASP A 324 21.84 -28.03 2.40
C ASP A 324 20.30 -28.10 2.28
N MET A 325 19.71 -29.30 2.31
CA MET A 325 18.26 -29.52 2.26
C MET A 325 17.62 -29.83 3.62
N THR A 326 18.41 -29.88 4.70
CA THR A 326 17.94 -30.19 6.05
C THR A 326 18.35 -29.10 7.02
N SER A 327 17.41 -28.66 7.85
CA SER A 327 17.71 -27.69 8.90
C SER A 327 18.46 -28.32 10.07
N GLU A 328 19.45 -27.60 10.60
CA GLU A 328 20.14 -27.92 11.86
C GLU A 328 19.50 -27.23 13.07
N GLY A 329 18.41 -26.50 12.86
CA GLY A 329 17.66 -25.73 13.84
C GLY A 329 16.33 -26.38 14.20
N ILE A 330 15.89 -26.20 15.44
CA ILE A 330 14.55 -26.60 15.88
C ILE A 330 14.06 -25.75 17.04
N PHE A 331 12.75 -25.52 17.10
CA PHE A 331 12.12 -24.89 18.26
C PHE A 331 11.72 -25.95 19.32
N ALA A 332 12.08 -25.72 20.57
CA ALA A 332 11.69 -26.53 21.71
C ALA A 332 10.57 -25.84 22.49
N PHE A 333 9.33 -26.28 22.32
CA PHE A 333 8.15 -25.69 22.95
C PHE A 333 7.84 -26.35 24.30
N GLU A 334 7.81 -25.55 25.36
CA GLU A 334 7.49 -26.01 26.72
C GLU A 334 6.15 -25.50 27.24
N GLY A 335 5.54 -24.54 26.54
CA GLY A 335 4.31 -23.87 26.96
C GLY A 335 4.52 -23.05 28.23
N ALA A 336 3.90 -23.46 29.34
CA ALA A 336 3.96 -22.74 30.62
C ALA A 336 4.82 -23.42 31.70
N MET A 337 5.64 -24.41 31.31
CA MET A 337 6.57 -25.09 32.22
C MET A 337 7.76 -24.17 32.52
N THR A 338 8.24 -24.11 33.78
CA THR A 338 9.35 -23.21 34.20
C THR A 338 10.37 -23.91 35.11
N ASP A 339 10.48 -25.24 35.03
CA ASP A 339 11.33 -25.99 35.95
C ASP A 339 12.84 -25.85 35.64
N VAL A 340 13.19 -25.50 34.39
CA VAL A 340 14.57 -25.26 33.93
C VAL A 340 14.60 -24.00 33.06
N ASP A 341 15.31 -22.99 33.54
CA ASP A 341 15.63 -21.73 32.85
C ASP A 341 16.95 -21.95 32.09
N VAL A 342 16.91 -21.91 30.76
CA VAL A 342 18.10 -22.02 29.91
C VAL A 342 18.76 -20.64 29.77
N ALA A 343 19.76 -20.55 28.90
CA ALA A 343 20.35 -19.28 28.52
C ALA A 343 20.97 -19.45 27.15
N GLN A 344 21.03 -18.38 26.36
CA GLN A 344 21.78 -18.38 25.12
C GLN A 344 23.21 -18.92 25.34
N GLY A 345 23.56 -19.91 24.52
CA GLY A 345 24.86 -20.60 24.51
C GLY A 345 25.02 -21.74 25.51
N ASP A 346 23.97 -22.05 26.26
CA ASP A 346 23.92 -23.32 26.98
C ASP A 346 23.78 -24.48 26.00
N ARG A 347 24.51 -25.56 26.26
CA ARG A 347 24.26 -26.85 25.65
C ARG A 347 23.29 -27.63 26.51
N VAL A 348 22.19 -28.04 25.90
CA VAL A 348 21.09 -28.72 26.58
C VAL A 348 20.78 -30.05 25.94
N ARG A 349 20.29 -30.98 26.76
CA ARG A 349 19.53 -32.14 26.30
C ARG A 349 18.05 -31.88 26.49
N VAL A 350 17.27 -32.17 25.46
CA VAL A 350 15.81 -32.00 25.47
C VAL A 350 15.17 -33.33 25.08
N LEU A 351 14.36 -33.89 25.98
CA LEU A 351 13.50 -35.04 25.73
C LEU A 351 12.09 -34.52 25.42
N GLY A 352 11.51 -34.93 24.30
CA GLY A 352 10.16 -34.49 23.93
C GLY A 352 9.57 -35.26 22.76
N THR A 353 8.35 -34.89 22.39
CA THR A 353 7.63 -35.45 21.23
C THR A 353 7.79 -34.52 20.04
N VAL A 354 8.14 -35.04 18.87
CA VAL A 354 8.14 -34.25 17.62
C VAL A 354 6.70 -33.99 17.19
N ILE A 355 6.35 -32.72 16.95
CA ILE A 355 5.03 -32.27 16.51
C ILE A 355 5.17 -31.24 15.38
N GLU A 356 4.09 -31.05 14.63
CA GLU A 356 3.92 -29.88 13.76
C GLU A 356 3.05 -28.86 14.49
N ARG A 357 3.54 -27.62 14.61
CA ARG A 357 2.81 -26.53 15.24
C ARG A 357 2.72 -25.37 14.25
N PHE A 358 1.53 -25.11 13.73
CA PHE A 358 1.32 -24.12 12.65
C PHE A 358 2.25 -24.37 11.45
N ASP A 359 2.35 -25.63 11.02
CA ASP A 359 3.25 -26.14 9.98
C ASP A 359 4.76 -25.94 10.24
N LYS A 360 5.18 -25.62 11.50
CA LYS A 360 6.58 -25.64 11.94
C LYS A 360 6.93 -26.93 12.69
N THR A 361 8.09 -27.52 12.37
CA THR A 361 8.61 -28.68 13.11
C THR A 361 9.09 -28.27 14.50
N THR A 362 8.50 -28.86 15.55
CA THR A 362 8.75 -28.48 16.95
C THR A 362 8.94 -29.72 17.84
N ILE A 363 9.73 -29.59 18.91
CA ILE A 363 9.77 -30.57 20.00
C ILE A 363 8.87 -30.09 21.14
N GLU A 364 7.80 -30.81 21.43
CA GLU A 364 7.02 -30.61 22.66
C GLU A 364 7.79 -31.20 23.85
N VAL A 365 8.31 -30.31 24.70
CA VAL A 365 9.29 -30.64 25.73
C VAL A 365 8.66 -31.39 26.91
N SER A 366 9.33 -32.45 27.35
CA SER A 366 8.96 -33.22 28.55
C SER A 366 10.02 -33.19 29.65
N GLU A 367 11.31 -33.06 29.30
CA GLU A 367 12.42 -32.93 30.24
C GLU A 367 13.58 -32.15 29.59
N ILE A 368 14.20 -31.24 30.34
CA ILE A 368 15.39 -30.46 29.94
C ILE A 368 16.54 -30.74 30.91
N ARG A 369 17.77 -30.87 30.38
CA ARG A 369 18.99 -30.91 31.19
C ARG A 369 20.11 -30.08 30.57
N ILE A 370 20.59 -29.07 31.31
CA ILE A 370 21.76 -28.28 30.93
C ILE A 370 23.03 -29.09 31.18
N GLU A 371 23.80 -29.37 30.12
CA GLU A 371 25.09 -30.09 30.17
C GLU A 371 26.27 -29.13 30.44
N GLY A 372 26.04 -27.82 30.27
CA GLY A 372 26.98 -26.72 30.52
C GLY A 372 26.99 -25.72 29.36
N LYS A 373 27.85 -24.69 29.44
CA LYS A 373 28.06 -23.77 28.31
C LYS A 373 28.76 -24.49 27.15
N ALA A 374 28.39 -24.13 25.92
CA ALA A 374 29.03 -24.60 24.70
C ALA A 374 30.54 -24.25 24.65
N VAL A 375 31.30 -24.93 23.78
CA VAL A 375 32.70 -24.59 23.52
C VAL A 375 32.82 -23.28 22.75
N GLU A 376 31.82 -22.95 21.92
CA GLU A 376 31.66 -21.66 21.28
C GLU A 376 31.17 -20.64 22.32
N PRO A 377 32.02 -19.72 22.80
CA PRO A 377 31.63 -18.78 23.85
C PRO A 377 30.75 -17.64 23.32
N ASP A 378 30.58 -17.55 22.00
CA ASP A 378 29.84 -16.54 21.27
C ASP A 378 28.86 -17.26 20.33
N VAL A 379 27.58 -17.27 20.69
CA VAL A 379 26.54 -18.02 19.97
C VAL A 379 26.33 -17.50 18.56
N LEU A 380 26.52 -16.20 18.33
CA LEU A 380 26.40 -15.60 17.01
C LEU A 380 27.42 -16.19 16.03
N SER A 381 28.55 -16.73 16.52
CA SER A 381 29.52 -17.42 15.66
C SER A 381 29.05 -18.78 15.11
N LEU A 382 27.93 -19.31 15.60
CA LEU A 382 27.28 -20.51 15.06
C LEU A 382 26.45 -20.20 13.80
N ALA A 383 26.08 -18.93 13.60
CA ALA A 383 25.22 -18.50 12.51
C ALA A 383 25.76 -18.90 11.14
N LEU A 384 24.85 -19.26 10.22
CA LEU A 384 25.20 -19.51 8.83
C LEU A 384 25.18 -18.20 8.04
N GLU A 385 26.31 -17.85 7.43
CA GLU A 385 26.40 -16.72 6.51
C GLU A 385 25.70 -17.06 5.19
N MET A 386 24.60 -16.37 4.87
CA MET A 386 23.90 -16.51 3.58
C MET A 386 23.05 -15.29 3.23
N ALA A 387 22.67 -15.14 1.97
CA ALA A 387 21.64 -14.18 1.58
C ALA A 387 20.25 -14.70 1.99
N LEU A 388 19.25 -13.82 2.06
CA LEU A 388 17.85 -14.23 2.29
C LEU A 388 17.43 -15.26 1.23
N PRO A 389 17.10 -16.51 1.61
CA PRO A 389 16.66 -17.51 0.65
C PRO A 389 15.26 -17.21 0.14
N ALA A 390 14.99 -17.63 -1.10
CA ALA A 390 13.65 -17.63 -1.69
C ALA A 390 12.70 -18.47 -0.82
N ILE A 391 11.39 -18.19 -0.89
CA ILE A 391 10.41 -18.83 0.00
C ILE A 391 10.46 -20.36 -0.08
N GLU A 392 10.66 -20.90 -1.28
CA GLU A 392 10.74 -22.36 -1.51
C GLU A 392 11.95 -23.05 -0.86
N ASP A 393 12.99 -22.29 -0.52
CA ASP A 393 14.23 -22.79 0.07
C ASP A 393 14.33 -22.51 1.58
N ARG A 394 13.41 -21.72 2.16
CA ARG A 394 13.44 -21.33 3.59
C ARG A 394 13.26 -22.52 4.54
N GLU A 395 12.55 -23.56 4.10
CA GLU A 395 12.35 -24.80 4.88
C GLU A 395 13.67 -25.44 5.31
N ALA A 396 14.67 -25.43 4.42
CA ALA A 396 15.97 -26.04 4.69
C ALA A 396 16.75 -25.31 5.80
N VAL A 397 16.29 -24.12 6.21
CA VAL A 397 16.89 -23.31 7.27
C VAL A 397 15.90 -22.96 8.38
N GLU A 398 14.77 -23.67 8.48
CA GLU A 398 13.76 -23.47 9.53
C GLU A 398 14.38 -23.55 10.94
N SER A 399 14.11 -22.57 11.80
CA SER A 399 14.64 -22.44 13.16
C SER A 399 16.17 -22.27 13.26
N MET A 400 16.89 -22.03 12.15
CA MET A 400 18.35 -21.83 12.18
C MET A 400 18.72 -20.38 12.47
N LEU A 401 19.86 -20.18 13.14
CA LEU A 401 20.49 -18.87 13.29
C LEU A 401 21.26 -18.51 12.00
N ILE A 402 20.90 -17.39 11.39
CA ILE A 402 21.42 -16.92 10.09
C ILE A 402 22.10 -15.57 10.27
N ASP A 403 23.28 -15.41 9.68
CA ASP A 403 23.98 -14.13 9.52
C ASP A 403 23.79 -13.69 8.07
N PHE A 404 23.01 -12.64 7.84
CA PHE A 404 22.68 -12.25 6.48
C PHE A 404 23.88 -11.61 5.78
N SER A 405 24.32 -12.21 4.67
CA SER A 405 25.54 -11.76 3.96
C SER A 405 25.39 -10.41 3.25
N GLU A 406 24.16 -9.92 3.14
CA GLU A 406 23.79 -8.63 2.58
C GLU A 406 22.80 -7.94 3.55
N PRO A 407 22.86 -6.60 3.69
CA PRO A 407 21.90 -5.88 4.51
C PRO A 407 20.46 -6.10 4.03
N LEU A 408 19.53 -6.08 4.99
CA LEU A 408 18.10 -6.09 4.71
C LEU A 408 17.52 -4.71 4.98
N THR A 409 16.67 -4.21 4.09
CA THR A 409 16.01 -2.92 4.21
C THR A 409 14.70 -3.06 4.98
N PHE A 410 14.47 -2.26 6.02
CA PHE A 410 13.18 -2.21 6.71
C PHE A 410 12.15 -1.45 5.86
N THR A 411 11.02 -2.04 5.49
CA THR A 411 10.14 -1.48 4.44
C THR A 411 8.71 -1.18 4.86
N GLU A 412 8.21 -1.75 5.95
CA GLU A 412 6.79 -1.63 6.32
C GLU A 412 6.57 -1.72 7.84
N THR A 413 5.58 -0.98 8.32
CA THR A 413 5.15 -0.92 9.73
C THR A 413 3.65 -1.12 9.94
N PHE A 414 2.91 -1.56 8.91
CA PHE A 414 1.45 -1.73 8.98
C PHE A 414 0.97 -2.51 10.21
N ASP A 415 1.51 -3.71 10.44
CA ASP A 415 1.14 -4.57 11.57
C ASP A 415 1.87 -4.23 12.88
N TYR A 416 2.75 -3.23 12.84
CA TYR A 416 3.62 -2.89 13.95
C TYR A 416 2.81 -2.36 15.13
N GLU A 417 1.80 -1.53 14.89
CA GLU A 417 0.94 -1.00 15.96
C GLU A 417 0.08 -2.05 16.66
N ALA A 418 -0.17 -3.21 16.05
CA ALA A 418 -1.00 -4.25 16.68
C ALA A 418 -0.15 -5.40 17.22
N PHE A 419 0.92 -5.76 16.52
CA PHE A 419 1.65 -7.00 16.71
C PHE A 419 3.17 -6.82 16.78
N ASN A 420 3.69 -5.59 16.70
CA ASN A 420 5.14 -5.33 16.62
C ASN A 420 5.82 -6.07 15.44
N ILE A 421 5.10 -6.25 14.35
CA ILE A 421 5.59 -6.89 13.12
C ILE A 421 5.96 -5.81 12.11
N GLY A 422 7.22 -5.82 11.67
CA GLY A 422 7.71 -5.07 10.52
C GLY A 422 8.03 -6.00 9.34
N THR A 423 8.34 -5.43 8.18
CA THR A 423 8.81 -6.18 7.00
C THR A 423 10.22 -5.75 6.62
N MET A 424 11.07 -6.71 6.31
CA MET A 424 12.41 -6.53 5.75
C MET A 424 12.42 -6.94 4.27
N ALA A 425 13.24 -6.30 3.46
CA ALA A 425 13.49 -6.67 2.07
C ALA A 425 14.97 -6.83 1.74
N ALA A 426 15.31 -7.86 0.98
CA ALA A 426 16.64 -8.02 0.42
C ALA A 426 16.84 -7.14 -0.82
N GLY A 427 18.06 -6.59 -0.97
CA GLY A 427 18.47 -5.86 -2.17
C GLY A 427 18.00 -4.41 -2.27
N GLY A 428 17.75 -3.75 -1.14
CA GLY A 428 17.31 -2.36 -1.08
C GLY A 428 15.78 -2.20 -1.05
N PRO A 429 15.29 -0.95 -1.12
CA PRO A 429 13.85 -0.64 -1.19
C PRO A 429 13.16 -1.39 -2.33
N VAL A 430 11.92 -1.82 -2.07
CA VAL A 430 11.07 -2.42 -3.10
C VAL A 430 10.27 -1.31 -3.76
N TYR A 431 10.38 -1.17 -5.08
CA TYR A 431 9.62 -0.16 -5.82
C TYR A 431 8.27 -0.71 -6.27
N GLN A 432 7.29 0.16 -6.40
CA GLN A 432 6.06 -0.15 -7.13
C GLN A 432 6.39 -0.50 -8.57
N TYR A 433 5.76 -1.55 -9.14
CA TYR A 433 6.13 -2.06 -10.46
C TYR A 433 6.15 -0.96 -11.54
N THR A 434 5.12 -0.11 -11.57
CA THR A 434 4.98 0.99 -12.53
C THR A 434 5.74 2.27 -12.17
N GLN A 435 6.56 2.27 -11.11
CA GLN A 435 7.58 3.30 -10.92
C GLN A 435 8.72 3.12 -11.92
N LEU A 436 9.12 1.87 -12.18
CA LEU A 436 10.29 1.54 -12.99
C LEU A 436 9.95 0.84 -14.32
N ASN A 437 8.73 0.33 -14.48
CA ASN A 437 8.32 -0.43 -15.65
C ASN A 437 7.02 0.11 -16.27
N ASP A 438 6.88 -0.02 -17.58
CA ASP A 438 5.58 0.21 -18.22
C ASP A 438 4.50 -0.73 -17.65
N PRO A 439 3.24 -0.29 -17.52
CA PRO A 439 2.14 -1.17 -17.12
C PRO A 439 2.10 -2.44 -17.98
N ASP A 440 2.23 -3.60 -17.34
CA ASP A 440 2.18 -4.91 -17.98
C ASP A 440 1.75 -5.97 -16.97
N ARG A 441 0.64 -6.65 -17.25
CA ARG A 441 0.06 -7.64 -16.33
C ARG A 441 0.99 -8.81 -16.06
N ALA A 442 1.65 -9.34 -17.09
CA ALA A 442 2.54 -10.49 -16.93
C ALA A 442 3.83 -10.10 -16.18
N GLY A 443 4.37 -8.91 -16.48
CA GLY A 443 5.49 -8.34 -15.75
C GLY A 443 5.18 -8.07 -14.29
N ASN A 444 4.02 -7.47 -13.99
CA ASN A 444 3.60 -7.19 -12.61
C ASN A 444 3.36 -8.47 -11.80
N GLU A 445 2.71 -9.50 -12.39
CA GLU A 445 2.53 -10.80 -11.74
C GLU A 445 3.88 -11.44 -11.37
N ALA A 446 4.83 -11.48 -12.31
CA ALA A 446 6.17 -12.00 -12.06
C ALA A 446 6.97 -11.14 -11.05
N TYR A 447 6.73 -9.83 -11.04
CA TYR A 447 7.37 -8.92 -10.09
C TYR A 447 6.87 -9.14 -8.67
N LEU A 448 5.57 -9.37 -8.47
CA LEU A 448 5.02 -9.69 -7.14
C LEU A 448 5.55 -11.01 -6.58
N GLU A 449 5.79 -12.02 -7.43
CA GLU A 449 6.49 -13.25 -7.04
C GLU A 449 7.94 -12.95 -6.57
N GLU A 450 8.67 -12.09 -7.30
CA GLU A 450 10.01 -11.65 -6.88
C GLU A 450 9.98 -10.88 -5.55
N VAL A 451 9.01 -9.99 -5.36
CA VAL A 451 8.85 -9.24 -4.12
C VAL A 451 8.61 -10.18 -2.95
N ALA A 452 7.74 -11.18 -3.10
CA ALA A 452 7.47 -12.16 -2.04
C ALA A 452 8.75 -12.89 -1.62
N ASP A 453 9.57 -13.35 -2.57
CA ASP A 453 10.86 -14.00 -2.29
C ASP A 453 11.87 -13.08 -1.59
N ARG A 454 11.83 -11.78 -1.91
CA ARG A 454 12.73 -10.76 -1.36
C ARG A 454 12.28 -10.22 0.00
N THR A 455 11.04 -10.45 0.42
CA THR A 455 10.51 -9.91 1.68
C THR A 455 10.38 -10.97 2.78
N ILE A 456 10.52 -10.53 4.03
CA ILE A 456 10.32 -11.37 5.21
C ILE A 456 9.86 -10.52 6.40
N ALA A 457 9.00 -11.07 7.26
CA ALA A 457 8.60 -10.39 8.48
C ALA A 457 9.75 -10.35 9.51
N ILE A 458 9.77 -9.33 10.36
CA ILE A 458 10.60 -9.27 11.57
C ILE A 458 9.71 -8.83 12.72
N ASP A 459 9.84 -9.44 13.89
CA ASP A 459 9.01 -9.09 15.04
C ASP A 459 9.78 -9.12 16.37
N ASP A 460 9.07 -8.78 17.44
CA ASP A 460 9.58 -8.60 18.80
C ASP A 460 9.79 -9.91 19.59
N GLY A 461 9.65 -11.07 18.94
CA GLY A 461 9.77 -12.36 19.63
C GLY A 461 8.62 -12.66 20.59
N THR A 462 7.44 -12.09 20.35
CA THR A 462 6.19 -12.47 21.03
C THR A 462 5.13 -12.89 20.02
N ASN A 463 4.12 -13.63 20.49
CA ASN A 463 2.92 -13.97 19.70
C ASN A 463 1.68 -13.20 20.21
N ALA A 464 1.87 -12.28 21.15
CA ALA A 464 0.77 -11.55 21.77
C ALA A 464 0.46 -10.28 20.97
N ARG A 465 -0.83 -10.00 20.77
CA ARG A 465 -1.24 -8.66 20.38
C ARG A 465 -0.79 -7.67 21.45
N ARG A 466 -0.15 -6.58 21.05
CA ARG A 466 0.28 -5.51 21.98
C ARG A 466 -0.96 -4.88 22.62
N GLY A 467 -0.89 -4.58 23.92
CA GLY A 467 -1.91 -3.76 24.55
C GLY A 467 -1.82 -2.31 24.06
N ASP A 468 -2.97 -1.64 23.86
CA ASP A 468 -3.01 -0.26 23.33
C ASP A 468 -2.25 0.79 24.18
N PHE A 469 -1.78 0.40 25.37
CA PHE A 469 -1.05 1.26 26.32
C PHE A 469 0.42 0.88 26.51
N ASP A 470 0.87 -0.22 25.90
CA ASP A 470 2.25 -0.66 26.02
C ASP A 470 3.13 0.18 25.07
N PRO A 471 4.32 0.63 25.51
CA PRO A 471 5.28 1.30 24.64
C PRO A 471 5.54 0.49 23.37
N ILE A 472 5.74 1.16 22.23
CA ILE A 472 6.11 0.50 20.97
C ILE A 472 7.61 0.20 21.00
N PRO A 473 8.03 -1.08 21.01
CA PRO A 473 9.43 -1.46 21.00
C PRO A 473 9.94 -1.69 19.57
N GLU A 474 11.22 -1.49 19.33
CA GLU A 474 11.95 -1.99 18.17
C GLU A 474 12.12 -3.52 18.28
N PRO A 475 12.51 -4.23 17.21
CA PRO A 475 12.64 -5.68 17.23
C PRO A 475 13.60 -6.23 18.30
N ASP A 476 14.57 -5.44 18.75
CA ASP A 476 15.52 -5.80 19.82
C ASP A 476 15.04 -5.40 21.24
N GLY A 477 13.89 -4.73 21.34
CA GLY A 477 13.28 -4.32 22.60
C GLY A 477 13.59 -2.91 23.06
N ASP A 478 14.44 -2.17 22.34
CA ASP A 478 14.58 -0.73 22.57
C ASP A 478 13.26 0.01 22.22
N LEU A 479 13.06 1.21 22.76
CA LEU A 479 11.80 1.92 22.56
C LEU A 479 11.88 2.89 21.39
N PHE A 480 10.86 2.90 20.53
CA PHE A 480 10.73 3.88 19.46
C PHE A 480 10.78 5.31 20.00
N SER A 481 11.43 6.20 19.24
CA SER A 481 11.37 7.64 19.44
C SER A 481 11.45 8.38 18.10
N VAL A 482 10.91 9.59 18.04
CA VAL A 482 10.99 10.44 16.83
C VAL A 482 12.43 10.84 16.51
N ALA A 483 13.33 10.87 17.49
CA ALA A 483 14.72 11.27 17.28
C ALA A 483 15.54 10.12 16.69
N ASP A 484 15.52 8.96 17.35
CA ASP A 484 16.47 7.87 17.10
C ASP A 484 15.79 6.58 16.60
N GLY A 485 14.45 6.56 16.43
CA GLY A 485 13.73 5.34 16.08
C GLY A 485 13.77 4.97 14.60
N VAL A 486 13.54 3.69 14.32
CA VAL A 486 13.52 3.06 12.97
C VAL A 486 12.81 3.93 11.92
N ARG A 487 13.44 4.03 10.75
CA ARG A 487 12.83 4.60 9.53
C ARG A 487 12.77 3.53 8.44
N MET A 488 11.65 3.47 7.74
CA MET A 488 11.52 2.63 6.55
C MET A 488 12.46 3.14 5.46
N GLY A 489 13.06 2.25 4.68
CA GLY A 489 14.13 2.56 3.72
C GLY A 489 15.54 2.38 4.27
N GLN A 490 15.71 2.15 5.58
CA GLN A 490 17.03 1.90 6.19
C GLN A 490 17.45 0.44 6.07
N ASP A 491 18.74 0.24 5.80
CA ASP A 491 19.38 -1.08 5.75
C ASP A 491 19.88 -1.50 7.13
N TYR A 492 19.82 -2.80 7.43
CA TYR A 492 20.26 -3.41 8.68
C TYR A 492 21.13 -4.63 8.40
N ASP A 493 22.29 -4.69 9.05
CA ASP A 493 23.12 -5.91 9.11
C ASP A 493 22.56 -6.81 10.22
N LEU A 494 21.93 -7.92 9.84
CA LEU A 494 21.16 -8.74 10.79
C LEU A 494 21.74 -10.14 10.97
N THR A 495 21.83 -10.56 12.24
CA THR A 495 21.91 -11.96 12.63
C THR A 495 20.61 -12.34 13.34
N ALA A 496 19.82 -13.23 12.75
CA ALA A 496 18.49 -13.57 13.25
C ALA A 496 18.16 -15.06 13.07
N ILE A 497 17.18 -15.54 13.81
CA ILE A 497 16.64 -16.89 13.67
C ILE A 497 15.57 -16.86 12.58
N MET A 498 15.71 -17.72 11.57
CA MET A 498 14.69 -17.92 10.53
C MET A 498 13.58 -18.79 11.09
N ASP A 499 12.43 -18.22 11.42
CA ASP A 499 11.31 -18.91 12.06
C ASP A 499 10.10 -19.00 11.12
N TYR A 500 9.23 -19.96 11.38
CA TYR A 500 7.95 -20.11 10.70
C TYR A 500 6.83 -20.17 11.75
N ASP A 501 5.86 -19.26 11.66
CA ASP A 501 4.71 -19.26 12.55
C ASP A 501 3.51 -18.60 11.88
N PHE A 502 2.30 -19.02 12.25
CA PHE A 502 1.04 -18.54 11.68
C PHE A 502 0.96 -18.56 10.14
N GLY A 503 1.68 -19.49 9.48
CA GLY A 503 1.69 -19.60 8.03
C GLY A 503 2.65 -18.65 7.31
N GLU A 504 3.53 -17.97 8.05
CA GLU A 504 4.45 -16.96 7.50
C GLU A 504 5.89 -17.12 8.04
N TRP A 505 6.85 -16.89 7.14
CA TRP A 505 8.27 -16.81 7.48
C TRP A 505 8.59 -15.48 8.16
N ARG A 506 9.39 -15.53 9.23
CA ARG A 506 9.74 -14.37 10.04
C ARG A 506 11.12 -14.49 10.63
N LEU A 507 11.71 -13.35 10.98
CA LEU A 507 12.98 -13.23 11.67
C LEU A 507 12.73 -12.96 13.15
N ARG A 508 13.37 -13.75 14.03
CA ARG A 508 13.39 -13.53 15.48
C ARG A 508 14.80 -13.16 15.93
N LEU A 509 14.95 -12.07 16.67
CA LEU A 509 16.26 -11.64 17.18
C LEU A 509 16.62 -12.37 18.49
N PRO A 510 17.78 -13.05 18.59
CA PRO A 510 18.28 -13.61 19.85
C PRO A 510 18.81 -12.51 20.79
N ASP A 511 19.01 -12.82 22.07
CA ASP A 511 19.33 -11.84 23.15
C ASP A 511 20.48 -10.89 22.86
N ASP A 512 21.55 -11.41 22.27
CA ASP A 512 22.76 -10.65 22.00
C ASP A 512 22.79 -10.04 20.57
N ALA A 513 21.70 -10.13 19.78
CA ALA A 513 21.63 -9.51 18.46
C ALA A 513 21.32 -8.00 18.55
N GLU A 514 22.01 -7.21 17.72
CA GLU A 514 21.80 -5.77 17.61
C GLU A 514 20.83 -5.48 16.45
N PHE A 515 19.93 -4.50 16.61
CA PHE A 515 19.06 -4.00 15.56
C PHE A 515 19.40 -2.53 15.26
N GLU A 516 20.51 -2.31 14.56
CA GLU A 516 21.04 -0.96 14.33
C GLU A 516 21.14 -0.67 12.83
N PRO A 517 20.74 0.52 12.37
CA PRO A 517 20.77 0.86 10.96
C PRO A 517 22.21 0.99 10.45
N VAL A 518 22.43 0.54 9.22
CA VAL A 518 23.68 0.69 8.48
C VAL A 518 23.78 2.13 7.99
N GLY A 519 24.68 2.91 8.62
CA GLY A 519 25.03 4.24 8.14
C GLY A 519 24.42 5.37 8.97
N ASP A 520 23.93 6.40 8.27
CA ASP A 520 23.33 7.58 8.90
C ASP A 520 21.81 7.38 8.97
N SER A 521 21.24 7.59 10.15
CA SER A 521 19.80 7.47 10.41
C SER A 521 19.15 8.81 10.79
N ASP A 522 19.89 9.91 10.70
CA ASP A 522 19.40 11.25 11.04
C ASP A 522 18.26 11.68 10.10
N ARG A 523 17.15 12.14 10.69
CA ARG A 523 16.01 12.72 9.95
C ARG A 523 16.38 14.09 9.38
N PRO A 524 16.04 14.39 8.11
CA PRO A 524 16.33 15.70 7.53
C PRO A 524 15.45 16.80 8.16
N GLU A 525 16.06 17.76 8.87
CA GLU A 525 15.34 18.89 9.49
C GLU A 525 14.89 19.96 8.46
N THR A 526 15.47 19.97 7.26
CA THR A 526 15.12 20.90 6.17
C THR A 526 15.29 20.21 4.82
N PRO A 527 14.55 20.62 3.76
CA PRO A 527 14.78 20.14 2.40
C PRO A 527 16.22 20.37 1.93
N ALA A 528 16.67 19.60 0.94
CA ALA A 528 17.93 19.85 0.27
C ALA A 528 17.93 21.24 -0.42
N ASP A 529 19.11 21.84 -0.55
CA ASP A 529 19.25 23.15 -1.20
C ASP A 529 18.96 23.05 -2.70
N VAL A 530 17.91 23.74 -3.14
CA VAL A 530 17.48 23.82 -4.54
C VAL A 530 18.14 24.96 -5.32
N GLY A 531 19.02 25.74 -4.69
CA GLY A 531 19.86 26.72 -5.39
C GLY A 531 19.20 28.06 -5.73
N SER A 532 18.02 28.37 -5.18
CA SER A 532 17.36 29.68 -5.30
C SER A 532 16.74 30.14 -3.97
N ASP A 533 16.67 31.47 -3.81
CA ASP A 533 15.94 32.13 -2.72
C ASP A 533 14.42 32.22 -3.00
N TYR A 534 13.99 32.08 -4.26
CA TYR A 534 12.56 32.03 -4.63
C TYR A 534 12.15 30.59 -4.90
N LYS A 535 11.23 30.05 -4.08
CA LYS A 535 10.90 28.62 -4.09
C LYS A 535 9.39 28.37 -4.20
N VAL A 536 9.03 27.30 -4.90
CA VAL A 536 7.65 26.82 -5.05
C VAL A 536 7.57 25.39 -4.56
N GLY A 537 6.54 25.04 -3.79
CA GLY A 537 6.37 23.70 -3.25
C GLY A 537 5.01 23.07 -3.52
N SER A 538 4.93 21.77 -3.23
CA SER A 538 3.71 20.97 -3.25
C SER A 538 3.63 20.12 -1.99
N LEU A 539 2.46 20.04 -1.36
CA LEU A 539 2.23 19.28 -0.13
C LEU A 539 0.81 18.72 -0.10
N ASN A 540 0.68 17.40 0.00
CA ASN A 540 -0.55 16.75 0.45
C ASN A 540 -0.63 16.85 1.98
N VAL A 541 -1.71 17.41 2.52
CA VAL A 541 -1.85 17.71 3.96
C VAL A 541 -2.60 16.63 4.76
N LEU A 542 -2.83 15.45 4.18
CA LEU A 542 -3.47 14.30 4.83
C LEU A 542 -4.84 14.65 5.44
N ASN A 543 -5.77 15.05 4.59
CA ASN A 543 -7.13 15.46 4.95
C ASN A 543 -7.20 16.52 6.07
N TYR A 544 -6.77 17.74 5.81
CA TYR A 544 -6.88 18.85 6.78
C TYR A 544 -8.29 19.46 6.80
N PHE A 545 -9.10 19.05 7.77
CA PHE A 545 -10.49 19.46 7.91
C PHE A 545 -10.73 20.19 9.24
N THR A 546 -11.47 21.29 9.16
CA THR A 546 -11.97 22.02 10.33
C THR A 546 -13.30 21.48 10.83
N THR A 547 -14.06 20.81 9.97
CA THR A 547 -15.23 20.05 10.36
C THR A 547 -14.81 18.70 10.92
N LEU A 548 -14.97 18.51 12.23
CA LEU A 548 -14.56 17.26 12.92
C LEU A 548 -15.71 16.26 13.08
N ASP A 549 -16.96 16.73 13.01
CA ASP A 549 -18.15 15.88 13.13
C ASP A 549 -19.29 16.31 12.19
N GLY A 550 -20.30 15.44 12.05
CA GLY A 550 -21.49 15.75 11.26
C GLY A 550 -21.25 15.78 9.75
N ARG A 551 -21.48 16.94 9.12
CA ARG A 551 -21.35 17.15 7.68
C ARG A 551 -20.64 18.47 7.41
N THR A 552 -19.75 18.47 6.44
CA THR A 552 -19.08 19.67 5.92
C THR A 552 -20.09 20.60 5.24
N ASP A 553 -19.69 21.83 4.93
CA ASP A 553 -20.57 22.82 4.31
C ASP A 553 -21.03 22.42 2.89
N ILE A 554 -20.23 21.62 2.17
CA ILE A 554 -20.63 21.01 0.90
C ILE A 554 -21.59 19.81 1.08
N GLY A 555 -21.83 19.38 2.32
CA GLY A 555 -22.76 18.30 2.69
C GLY A 555 -22.13 16.91 2.71
N ALA A 556 -20.80 16.80 2.64
CA ALA A 556 -20.08 15.54 2.71
C ALA A 556 -19.76 15.15 4.16
N SER A 557 -19.32 13.92 4.40
CA SER A 557 -18.76 13.54 5.70
C SER A 557 -17.36 14.15 5.87
N PRO A 558 -16.97 14.58 7.08
CA PRO A 558 -15.60 15.00 7.34
C PRO A 558 -14.61 13.84 7.14
N ARG A 559 -13.38 14.19 6.75
CA ARG A 559 -12.23 13.30 6.52
C ARG A 559 -11.04 13.97 7.22
N GLY A 560 -10.21 13.28 7.98
CA GLY A 560 -9.15 13.91 8.79
C GLY A 560 -9.37 13.76 10.28
N ALA A 561 -8.85 14.70 11.08
CA ALA A 561 -8.91 14.64 12.54
C ALA A 561 -10.34 14.43 13.09
N GLU A 562 -10.48 13.46 13.99
CA GLU A 562 -11.78 13.10 14.61
C GLU A 562 -12.03 13.82 15.95
N SER A 563 -11.02 14.55 16.45
CA SER A 563 -11.10 15.28 17.69
C SER A 563 -10.32 16.60 17.62
N GLU A 564 -10.71 17.57 18.43
CA GLU A 564 -10.01 18.87 18.53
C GLU A 564 -8.52 18.69 18.86
N ALA A 565 -8.21 17.69 19.69
CA ALA A 565 -6.83 17.42 20.08
C ALA A 565 -6.00 16.86 18.91
N ALA A 566 -6.57 15.97 18.10
CA ALA A 566 -5.92 15.49 16.87
C ALA A 566 -5.80 16.60 15.82
N PHE A 567 -6.82 17.44 15.67
CA PHE A 567 -6.79 18.60 14.77
C PHE A 567 -5.67 19.57 15.14
N GLU A 568 -5.48 19.83 16.44
CA GLU A 568 -4.40 20.68 16.89
C GLU A 568 -3.01 20.10 16.63
N ARG A 569 -2.84 18.79 16.80
CA ARG A 569 -1.61 18.07 16.45
C ARG A 569 -1.30 18.15 14.96
N GLN A 570 -2.32 17.93 14.12
CA GLN A 570 -2.20 18.03 12.67
C GLN A 570 -1.77 19.44 12.28
N THR A 571 -2.46 20.44 12.84
CA THR A 571 -2.16 21.86 12.59
C THR A 571 -0.73 22.22 12.99
N GLU A 572 -0.26 21.75 14.14
CA GLU A 572 1.10 22.00 14.63
C GLU A 572 2.16 21.43 13.67
N LYS A 573 2.02 20.15 13.26
CA LYS A 573 2.92 19.55 12.25
C LYS A 573 2.87 20.26 10.91
N LEU A 574 1.67 20.61 10.42
CA LEU A 574 1.51 21.34 9.15
C LEU A 574 2.13 22.74 9.19
N VAL A 575 2.11 23.41 10.34
CA VAL A 575 2.83 24.69 10.51
C VAL A 575 4.34 24.47 10.47
N THR A 576 4.85 23.45 11.16
CA THR A 576 6.28 23.11 11.20
C THR A 576 6.82 22.77 9.80
N ILE A 577 6.15 21.89 9.06
CA ILE A 577 6.57 21.50 7.69
C ILE A 577 6.51 22.68 6.72
N ILE A 578 5.43 23.48 6.70
CA ILE A 578 5.31 24.62 5.78
C ILE A 578 6.36 25.69 6.06
N GLN A 579 6.70 25.93 7.34
CA GLN A 579 7.78 26.83 7.71
C GLN A 579 9.16 26.26 7.34
N GLY A 580 9.37 24.96 7.53
CA GLY A 580 10.62 24.26 7.20
C GLY A 580 10.89 24.16 5.69
N MET A 581 9.84 24.05 4.87
CA MET A 581 9.95 24.09 3.40
C MET A 581 10.53 25.41 2.88
N ASP A 582 10.34 26.51 3.61
CA ASP A 582 10.86 27.85 3.27
C ASP A 582 10.50 28.30 1.84
N THR A 583 9.26 28.03 1.44
CA THR A 583 8.75 28.33 0.09
C THR A 583 7.96 29.64 0.02
N ASP A 584 7.90 30.25 -1.16
CA ASP A 584 7.13 31.46 -1.45
C ASP A 584 5.72 31.18 -1.96
N VAL A 585 5.51 30.03 -2.61
CA VAL A 585 4.22 29.54 -3.11
C VAL A 585 4.12 28.05 -2.80
N ILE A 586 2.97 27.58 -2.31
CA ILE A 586 2.73 26.16 -2.02
C ILE A 586 1.39 25.73 -2.61
N SER A 587 1.41 24.69 -3.44
CA SER A 587 0.23 23.90 -3.81
C SER A 587 -0.14 22.95 -2.68
N LEU A 588 -1.39 22.95 -2.25
CA LEU A 588 -1.90 22.05 -1.23
C LEU A 588 -2.94 21.08 -1.80
N ASN A 589 -2.82 19.81 -1.42
CA ASN A 589 -3.80 18.76 -1.69
C ASN A 589 -4.45 18.31 -0.38
N GLU A 590 -5.68 17.78 -0.46
CA GLU A 590 -6.42 17.25 0.71
C GLU A 590 -6.88 18.27 1.75
N ILE A 591 -7.31 19.44 1.30
CA ILE A 591 -7.99 20.40 2.18
C ILE A 591 -9.50 20.17 2.14
N GLU A 592 -10.18 20.37 3.27
CA GLU A 592 -11.64 20.53 3.27
C GLU A 592 -12.09 21.57 2.23
N ASN A 593 -13.02 21.17 1.37
CA ASN A 593 -13.53 22.02 0.29
C ASN A 593 -14.48 23.09 0.82
N ASP A 594 -13.91 24.20 1.29
CA ASP A 594 -14.60 25.44 1.62
C ASP A 594 -13.64 26.64 1.54
N PHE A 595 -14.10 27.73 0.93
CA PHE A 595 -13.38 28.99 0.74
C PHE A 595 -14.21 30.23 1.11
N ALA A 596 -15.39 30.05 1.72
CA ALA A 596 -16.24 31.17 2.14
C ALA A 596 -16.58 31.11 3.63
N GLY A 597 -17.22 32.18 4.13
CA GLY A 597 -17.63 32.22 5.54
C GLY A 597 -16.55 32.71 6.51
N GLY A 598 -16.77 32.41 7.79
CA GLY A 598 -15.99 32.96 8.90
C GLY A 598 -14.76 32.15 9.28
N GLU A 599 -14.86 30.83 9.23
CA GLU A 599 -13.88 29.84 9.69
C GLU A 599 -13.97 28.65 8.71
N PHE A 600 -12.86 28.30 8.06
CA PHE A 600 -12.71 27.17 7.13
C PHE A 600 -11.24 26.75 7.07
N ALA A 601 -10.95 25.55 6.56
CA ALA A 601 -9.66 24.87 6.71
C ALA A 601 -8.45 25.70 6.24
N ILE A 602 -8.35 26.06 4.95
CA ILE A 602 -7.16 26.76 4.42
C ILE A 602 -6.94 28.12 5.09
N LYS A 603 -8.02 28.83 5.45
CA LYS A 603 -7.91 30.10 6.18
C LYS A 603 -7.42 29.89 7.62
N THR A 604 -7.90 28.84 8.29
CA THR A 604 -7.43 28.47 9.63
C THR A 604 -5.94 28.16 9.60
N LEU A 605 -5.47 27.40 8.61
CA LEU A 605 -4.04 27.13 8.43
C LEU A 605 -3.23 28.42 8.23
N VAL A 606 -3.69 29.36 7.39
CA VAL A 606 -3.04 30.68 7.22
C VAL A 606 -3.01 31.50 8.50
N GLU A 607 -4.08 31.49 9.28
CA GLU A 607 -4.12 32.19 10.56
C GLU A 607 -3.06 31.62 11.51
N ARG A 608 -2.92 30.29 11.55
CA ARG A 608 -1.95 29.56 12.39
C ARG A 608 -0.51 29.74 11.94
N LEU A 609 -0.24 29.70 10.63
CA LEU A 609 1.08 29.98 10.06
C LEU A 609 1.57 31.39 10.39
N ASN A 610 0.65 32.35 10.45
CA ASN A 610 0.96 33.74 10.75
C ASN A 610 1.07 34.04 12.25
N GLU A 611 0.75 33.08 13.14
CA GLU A 611 0.88 33.29 14.58
C GLU A 611 2.34 33.52 14.97
N GLY A 612 2.61 34.69 15.55
CA GLY A 612 3.96 35.04 16.02
C GLY A 612 4.92 35.54 14.94
N LEU A 613 4.52 35.53 13.65
CA LEU A 613 5.29 36.15 12.57
C LEU A 613 5.02 37.66 12.47
N ASP A 614 6.07 38.43 12.15
CA ASP A 614 5.93 39.85 11.86
C ASP A 614 5.19 40.03 10.52
N ASP A 615 4.31 41.02 10.45
CA ASP A 615 3.52 41.40 9.25
C ASP A 615 2.56 40.33 8.68
N ALA A 616 2.46 39.14 9.29
CA ALA A 616 1.55 38.05 8.90
C ALA A 616 1.60 37.76 7.38
N PRO A 617 2.75 37.30 6.86
CA PRO A 617 3.02 37.27 5.43
C PRO A 617 2.22 36.22 4.67
N TRP A 618 1.79 35.13 5.28
CA TRP A 618 1.10 34.05 4.58
C TRP A 618 -0.32 34.45 4.18
N ALA A 619 -0.70 34.11 2.96
CA ALA A 619 -2.04 34.29 2.42
C ALA A 619 -2.46 33.05 1.63
N PHE A 620 -3.76 32.81 1.52
CA PHE A 620 -4.31 31.80 0.62
C PHE A 620 -4.84 32.45 -0.67
N VAL A 621 -4.98 31.66 -1.73
CA VAL A 621 -5.65 32.07 -2.96
C VAL A 621 -7.17 31.86 -2.83
N ASP A 622 -7.94 32.94 -2.94
CA ASP A 622 -9.41 32.89 -3.02
C ASP A 622 -9.82 32.54 -4.46
N PRO A 623 -10.48 31.39 -4.70
CA PRO A 623 -10.93 30.99 -6.04
C PRO A 623 -12.12 31.82 -6.55
N GLY A 624 -12.67 32.75 -5.75
CA GLY A 624 -13.80 33.61 -6.09
C GLY A 624 -15.16 32.91 -5.99
N GLN A 625 -15.17 31.70 -5.45
CA GLN A 625 -16.34 30.85 -5.21
C GLN A 625 -16.16 30.08 -3.90
N GLU A 626 -17.25 29.59 -3.33
CA GLU A 626 -17.24 28.89 -2.04
C GLU A 626 -16.63 27.48 -2.13
N PHE A 627 -16.86 26.76 -3.23
CA PHE A 627 -16.37 25.39 -3.43
C PHE A 627 -15.62 25.26 -4.74
N VAL A 628 -14.57 24.45 -4.73
CA VAL A 628 -13.80 24.04 -5.92
C VAL A 628 -14.24 22.62 -6.27
N GLY A 629 -15.16 22.49 -7.22
CA GLY A 629 -15.78 21.21 -7.56
C GLY A 629 -16.83 20.74 -6.54
N GLY A 630 -17.10 19.43 -6.53
CA GLY A 630 -18.18 18.82 -5.75
C GLY A 630 -17.75 17.82 -4.66
N ASP A 631 -16.45 17.56 -4.51
CA ASP A 631 -15.94 16.61 -3.49
C ASP A 631 -15.75 17.31 -2.13
N ALA A 632 -15.69 16.51 -1.05
CA ALA A 632 -15.35 16.97 0.29
C ALA A 632 -13.93 17.57 0.36
N ILE A 633 -13.04 17.08 -0.51
CA ILE A 633 -11.65 17.47 -0.61
C ILE A 633 -11.46 18.42 -1.81
N SER A 634 -10.65 19.46 -1.64
CA SER A 634 -10.19 20.36 -2.69
C SER A 634 -8.66 20.49 -2.72
N VAL A 635 -8.17 21.10 -3.80
CA VAL A 635 -6.81 21.65 -3.88
C VAL A 635 -6.84 23.15 -3.53
N GLY A 636 -5.70 23.70 -3.14
CA GLY A 636 -5.57 25.13 -2.85
C GLY A 636 -4.13 25.63 -2.98
N PHE A 637 -3.95 26.94 -2.82
CA PHE A 637 -2.63 27.56 -2.80
C PHE A 637 -2.44 28.45 -1.57
N LEU A 638 -1.25 28.37 -1.00
CA LEU A 638 -0.69 29.36 -0.08
C LEU A 638 0.44 30.14 -0.76
N TYR A 639 0.65 31.39 -0.36
CA TYR A 639 1.79 32.18 -0.80
C TYR A 639 2.25 33.17 0.28
N ASN A 640 3.54 33.47 0.27
CA ASN A 640 4.15 34.50 1.10
C ASN A 640 3.97 35.87 0.41
N SER A 641 3.10 36.70 0.98
CA SER A 641 2.77 38.03 0.43
C SER A 641 3.90 39.07 0.53
N SER A 642 4.99 38.76 1.23
CA SER A 642 6.18 39.62 1.28
C SER A 642 7.09 39.46 0.06
N THR A 643 7.00 38.34 -0.63
CA THR A 643 7.82 38.00 -1.81
C THR A 643 6.99 37.76 -3.06
N THR A 644 5.72 37.41 -2.90
CA THR A 644 4.84 36.99 -4.00
C THR A 644 3.50 37.73 -3.98
N ARG A 645 2.91 37.91 -5.16
CA ARG A 645 1.48 38.26 -5.30
C ARG A 645 0.83 37.49 -6.43
N ILE A 646 -0.50 37.40 -6.43
CA ILE A 646 -1.24 37.03 -7.64
C ILE A 646 -1.03 38.14 -8.69
N ALA A 647 -0.63 37.75 -9.89
CA ALA A 647 -0.25 38.67 -10.96
C ALA A 647 -1.40 39.63 -11.33
N GLU A 648 -1.08 40.91 -11.51
CA GLU A 648 -2.10 41.88 -11.91
C GLU A 648 -2.62 41.56 -13.33
N GLY A 649 -3.95 41.61 -13.48
CA GLY A 649 -4.63 41.42 -14.77
C GLY A 649 -5.02 39.97 -15.08
N THR A 650 -4.69 39.01 -14.21
CA THR A 650 -5.04 37.60 -14.37
C THR A 650 -6.26 37.21 -13.52
N SER A 651 -6.78 36.01 -13.74
CA SER A 651 -7.80 35.36 -12.91
C SER A 651 -7.30 34.04 -12.33
N VAL A 652 -7.78 33.71 -11.13
CA VAL A 652 -7.74 32.33 -10.63
C VAL A 652 -8.72 31.51 -11.46
N ALA A 653 -8.27 30.38 -11.98
CA ALA A 653 -9.05 29.54 -12.87
C ALA A 653 -9.19 28.12 -12.30
N THR A 654 -10.31 27.48 -12.58
CA THR A 654 -10.57 26.07 -12.25
C THR A 654 -10.99 25.32 -13.51
N LEU A 655 -10.68 24.02 -13.59
CA LEU A 655 -11.06 23.16 -14.71
C LEU A 655 -12.26 22.27 -14.35
N THR A 656 -13.42 22.56 -14.95
CA THR A 656 -14.69 21.84 -14.74
C THR A 656 -15.20 21.20 -16.02
N ASP A 657 -16.10 20.21 -15.88
CA ASP A 657 -16.58 19.40 -17.02
C ASP A 657 -17.30 20.21 -18.10
N ASP A 658 -17.85 21.38 -17.77
CA ASP A 658 -18.53 22.27 -18.73
C ASP A 658 -17.58 22.95 -19.72
N GLN A 659 -16.27 22.95 -19.45
CA GLN A 659 -15.24 23.54 -20.30
C GLN A 659 -14.63 22.53 -21.29
N LEU A 660 -14.70 21.23 -21.01
CA LEU A 660 -13.98 20.19 -21.76
C LEU A 660 -14.28 20.18 -23.27
N ALA A 661 -15.55 20.39 -23.63
CA ALA A 661 -15.96 20.41 -25.03
C ALA A 661 -15.31 21.55 -25.83
N ASP A 662 -15.08 22.70 -25.20
CA ASP A 662 -14.41 23.85 -25.83
C ASP A 662 -12.89 23.63 -25.95
N LEU A 663 -12.33 22.80 -25.07
CA LEU A 663 -10.94 22.33 -25.12
C LEU A 663 -10.72 21.20 -26.15
N GLY A 664 -11.80 20.66 -26.72
CA GLY A 664 -11.73 19.53 -27.65
C GLY A 664 -11.51 18.17 -26.97
N VAL A 665 -11.72 18.10 -25.66
CA VAL A 665 -11.59 16.89 -24.84
C VAL A 665 -12.99 16.30 -24.64
N ASP A 666 -13.18 15.03 -24.98
CA ASP A 666 -14.44 14.31 -24.81
C ASP A 666 -14.17 12.96 -24.12
N PRO A 667 -14.17 12.92 -22.78
CA PRO A 667 -14.01 11.67 -22.03
C PRO A 667 -15.24 10.75 -22.15
N GLY A 668 -16.37 11.25 -22.69
CA GLY A 668 -17.63 10.51 -22.78
C GLY A 668 -18.37 10.33 -21.44
N HIS A 669 -17.82 10.84 -20.34
CA HIS A 669 -18.38 10.80 -18.98
C HIS A 669 -17.87 11.98 -18.14
N ALA A 670 -18.27 12.06 -16.86
CA ALA A 670 -17.85 13.14 -15.97
C ALA A 670 -16.43 12.90 -15.46
N LEU A 671 -15.56 13.91 -15.52
CA LEU A 671 -14.12 13.77 -15.23
C LEU A 671 -13.73 14.45 -13.92
N PHE A 672 -14.32 15.61 -13.63
CA PHE A 672 -14.10 16.42 -12.43
C PHE A 672 -15.37 16.65 -11.59
N GLU A 673 -16.55 16.26 -12.10
CA GLU A 673 -17.81 16.42 -11.39
C GLU A 673 -18.45 15.07 -11.02
N GLY A 674 -18.98 14.97 -9.79
CA GLY A 674 -19.69 13.80 -9.30
C GLY A 674 -18.85 12.83 -8.48
N PRO A 675 -19.47 11.77 -7.93
CA PRO A 675 -18.81 10.87 -6.98
C PRO A 675 -17.67 10.09 -7.65
N GLY A 676 -16.51 10.03 -7.00
CA GLY A 676 -15.37 9.26 -7.49
C GLY A 676 -14.71 9.85 -8.74
N SER A 677 -14.82 11.16 -8.97
CA SER A 677 -14.13 11.90 -10.03
C SER A 677 -12.77 12.44 -9.55
N ASN A 678 -11.95 12.95 -10.48
CA ASN A 678 -10.74 13.70 -10.14
C ASN A 678 -11.11 14.98 -9.38
N ARG A 679 -10.22 15.49 -8.53
CA ARG A 679 -10.44 16.82 -7.94
C ARG A 679 -10.24 17.89 -9.00
N VAL A 680 -11.09 18.91 -8.96
CA VAL A 680 -11.03 20.06 -9.89
C VAL A 680 -9.67 20.77 -9.72
N PRO A 681 -8.84 20.84 -10.79
CA PRO A 681 -7.59 21.58 -10.76
C PRO A 681 -7.79 23.08 -10.58
N MET A 682 -6.81 23.76 -9.97
CA MET A 682 -6.77 25.22 -9.81
C MET A 682 -5.50 25.79 -10.42
N ALA A 683 -5.63 26.81 -11.29
CA ALA A 683 -4.49 27.51 -11.89
C ALA A 683 -4.42 28.97 -11.42
N VAL A 684 -3.22 29.42 -11.08
CA VAL A 684 -2.94 30.77 -10.58
C VAL A 684 -1.65 31.28 -11.22
N THR A 685 -1.68 32.50 -11.75
CA THR A 685 -0.44 33.18 -12.16
C THR A 685 0.07 34.02 -11.01
N PHE A 686 1.27 33.69 -10.54
CA PHE A 686 1.98 34.42 -9.51
C PHE A 686 2.98 35.39 -10.14
N GLU A 687 3.34 36.44 -9.40
CA GLU A 687 4.38 37.41 -9.73
C GLU A 687 5.34 37.49 -8.53
N GLU A 688 6.62 37.26 -8.78
CA GLU A 688 7.68 37.51 -7.80
C GLU A 688 7.88 39.03 -7.67
N LEU A 689 7.77 39.56 -6.45
CA LEU A 689 7.83 41.00 -6.20
C LEU A 689 9.21 41.61 -6.46
N ALA A 690 10.27 40.81 -6.35
CA ALA A 690 11.65 41.29 -6.48
C ALA A 690 12.04 41.51 -7.95
N SER A 691 11.75 40.54 -8.81
CA SER A 691 12.04 40.58 -10.25
C SER A 691 10.90 41.23 -11.05
N GLY A 692 9.65 41.03 -10.63
CA GLY A 692 8.44 41.36 -11.40
C GLY A 692 8.05 40.30 -12.42
N GLU A 693 8.81 39.21 -12.50
CA GLU A 693 8.57 38.08 -13.40
C GLU A 693 7.43 37.20 -12.89
N ARG A 694 6.86 36.39 -13.79
CA ARG A 694 5.61 35.66 -13.55
C ARG A 694 5.76 34.20 -13.93
N PHE A 695 4.91 33.37 -13.36
CA PHE A 695 4.71 32.00 -13.80
C PHE A 695 3.29 31.57 -13.43
N THR A 696 2.78 30.54 -14.09
CA THR A 696 1.46 29.96 -13.79
C THR A 696 1.63 28.61 -13.12
N ALA A 697 1.23 28.51 -11.86
CA ALA A 697 1.17 27.27 -11.11
C ALA A 697 -0.21 26.61 -11.23
N VAL A 698 -0.25 25.29 -11.21
CA VAL A 698 -1.48 24.50 -11.30
C VAL A 698 -1.48 23.42 -10.23
N ALA A 699 -2.41 23.51 -9.28
CA ALA A 699 -2.60 22.49 -8.25
C ALA A 699 -3.54 21.40 -8.78
N ASN A 700 -3.12 20.15 -8.67
CA ASN A 700 -3.84 18.98 -9.13
C ASN A 700 -3.94 17.94 -8.02
N HIS A 701 -5.07 17.23 -7.95
CA HIS A 701 -5.22 16.03 -7.14
C HIS A 701 -6.05 15.04 -7.95
N PHE A 702 -5.37 14.12 -8.65
CA PHE A 702 -6.03 13.16 -9.53
C PHE A 702 -6.68 12.02 -8.73
N LYS A 703 -7.53 11.25 -9.40
CA LYS A 703 -8.32 10.21 -8.75
C LYS A 703 -7.44 9.10 -8.17
N SER A 704 -7.56 8.86 -6.86
CA SER A 704 -6.84 7.81 -6.13
C SER A 704 -7.00 6.40 -6.70
N LYS A 705 -6.02 5.53 -6.43
CA LYS A 705 -5.99 4.11 -6.85
C LYS A 705 -6.89 3.19 -5.99
N GLY A 706 -7.24 3.57 -4.75
CA GLY A 706 -7.95 2.68 -3.80
C GLY A 706 -9.46 2.52 -3.99
N SER A 707 -10.12 3.36 -4.80
CA SER A 707 -11.56 3.24 -5.06
C SER A 707 -11.90 3.45 -6.52
N VAL A 708 -12.72 2.57 -7.11
CA VAL A 708 -13.04 2.63 -8.54
C VAL A 708 -14.08 3.72 -8.83
N SER A 709 -13.76 4.61 -9.77
CA SER A 709 -14.71 5.59 -10.30
C SER A 709 -15.90 4.87 -10.94
N PRO A 710 -17.15 5.34 -10.71
CA PRO A 710 -18.33 4.74 -11.35
C PRO A 710 -18.43 5.06 -12.86
N PHE A 711 -17.54 5.89 -13.38
CA PHE A 711 -17.47 6.30 -14.78
C PHE A 711 -16.31 5.60 -15.49
N GLY A 712 -16.34 5.50 -16.82
CA GLY A 712 -15.25 4.86 -17.59
C GLY A 712 -15.05 3.35 -17.33
N ASP A 713 -13.95 2.81 -17.84
CA ASP A 713 -13.40 1.48 -17.56
C ASP A 713 -12.19 1.61 -16.62
N ASN A 714 -12.49 1.92 -15.37
CA ASN A 714 -11.49 2.29 -14.36
C ASN A 714 -11.14 1.14 -13.39
N ARG A 715 -11.48 -0.09 -13.74
CA ARG A 715 -11.12 -1.27 -12.94
C ARG A 715 -9.63 -1.52 -13.03
N ASP A 716 -9.06 -2.05 -11.94
CA ASP A 716 -7.71 -2.58 -11.98
C ASP A 716 -7.65 -3.79 -12.93
N ASN A 717 -6.66 -3.77 -13.83
CA ASN A 717 -6.40 -4.82 -14.81
C ASN A 717 -5.21 -5.71 -14.39
N GLY A 718 -4.59 -5.45 -13.24
CA GLY A 718 -3.47 -6.20 -12.68
C GLY A 718 -2.12 -5.89 -13.34
N ASP A 719 -2.02 -4.79 -14.08
CA ASP A 719 -0.82 -4.36 -14.82
C ASP A 719 0.13 -3.46 -14.00
N GLY A 720 -0.18 -3.26 -12.71
CA GLY A 720 0.55 -2.42 -11.78
C GLY A 720 0.06 -0.97 -11.74
N ALA A 721 -0.71 -0.50 -12.73
CA ALA A 721 -1.21 0.88 -12.73
C ALA A 721 -2.33 1.11 -11.71
N GLY A 722 -2.95 0.03 -11.20
CA GLY A 722 -4.07 0.09 -10.27
C GLY A 722 -5.34 0.69 -10.89
N ALA A 723 -6.35 0.92 -10.06
CA ALA A 723 -7.61 1.48 -10.54
C ALA A 723 -7.45 2.92 -11.07
N ASN A 724 -8.45 3.34 -11.85
CA ASN A 724 -8.62 4.70 -12.36
C ASN A 724 -7.55 5.23 -13.31
N ASN A 725 -6.68 4.37 -13.87
CA ASN A 725 -5.66 4.82 -14.82
C ASN A 725 -6.26 5.54 -16.05
N GLU A 726 -7.41 5.10 -16.56
CA GLU A 726 -8.12 5.81 -17.64
C GLU A 726 -8.55 7.21 -17.22
N ALA A 727 -9.23 7.36 -16.07
CA ALA A 727 -9.68 8.65 -15.57
C ALA A 727 -8.52 9.61 -15.28
N ARG A 728 -7.39 9.11 -14.77
CA ARG A 728 -6.17 9.91 -14.55
C ARG A 728 -5.53 10.34 -15.87
N SER A 729 -5.52 9.46 -16.87
CA SER A 729 -5.00 9.77 -18.22
C SER A 729 -5.82 10.86 -18.90
N GLN A 730 -7.15 10.75 -18.83
CA GLN A 730 -8.06 11.77 -19.37
C GLN A 730 -7.94 13.10 -18.62
N ALA A 731 -7.66 13.08 -17.31
CA ALA A 731 -7.37 14.29 -16.54
C ALA A 731 -6.07 14.95 -16.99
N ALA A 732 -5.01 14.18 -17.25
CA ALA A 732 -3.75 14.69 -17.81
C ALA A 732 -3.97 15.36 -19.19
N GLU A 733 -4.70 14.72 -20.10
CA GLU A 733 -5.06 15.31 -21.40
C GLU A 733 -5.87 16.61 -21.25
N ALA A 734 -6.81 16.64 -20.29
CA ALA A 734 -7.62 17.81 -20.03
C ALA A 734 -6.81 18.98 -19.44
N VAL A 735 -5.88 18.70 -18.52
CA VAL A 735 -5.00 19.70 -17.91
C VAL A 735 -4.08 20.33 -18.98
N ASP A 736 -3.45 19.53 -19.84
CA ASP A 736 -2.64 20.04 -20.95
C ASP A 736 -3.45 20.97 -21.87
N ALA A 737 -4.57 20.48 -22.39
CA ALA A 737 -5.44 21.24 -23.29
C ALA A 737 -5.95 22.54 -22.63
N TRP A 738 -6.25 22.49 -21.33
CA TRP A 738 -6.69 23.65 -20.56
C TRP A 738 -5.59 24.69 -20.41
N LEU A 739 -4.36 24.29 -20.09
CA LEU A 739 -3.24 25.22 -19.96
C LEU A 739 -2.87 25.88 -21.28
N ALA A 740 -2.94 25.14 -22.38
CA ALA A 740 -2.78 25.68 -23.73
C ALA A 740 -3.82 26.75 -24.10
N SER A 741 -4.98 26.79 -23.42
CA SER A 741 -6.04 27.79 -23.64
C SER A 741 -5.80 29.13 -22.92
N ASN A 742 -4.72 29.24 -22.14
CA ASN A 742 -4.40 30.38 -21.26
C ASN A 742 -5.54 30.69 -20.26
N PRO A 743 -5.79 29.80 -19.29
CA PRO A 743 -6.98 29.88 -18.45
C PRO A 743 -6.95 31.04 -17.46
N THR A 744 -5.76 31.52 -17.08
CA THR A 744 -5.60 32.67 -16.17
C THR A 744 -5.54 34.01 -16.89
N GLY A 745 -5.38 34.02 -18.22
CA GLY A 745 -5.20 35.22 -19.03
C GLY A 745 -3.78 35.81 -18.97
N SER A 746 -2.77 35.04 -18.56
CA SER A 746 -1.36 35.42 -18.60
C SER A 746 -0.70 34.96 -19.89
N ASP A 747 -0.08 35.87 -20.64
CA ASP A 747 0.66 35.55 -21.86
C ASP A 747 2.05 34.93 -21.58
N ASP A 748 2.42 34.83 -20.31
CA ASP A 748 3.65 34.21 -19.83
C ASP A 748 3.65 32.68 -20.10
N PRO A 749 4.68 32.14 -20.79
CA PRO A 749 4.74 30.72 -21.14
C PRO A 749 5.16 29.80 -19.98
N ASP A 750 5.56 30.34 -18.83
CA ASP A 750 6.08 29.57 -17.71
C ASP A 750 4.94 28.90 -16.95
N LYS A 751 4.84 27.58 -17.09
CA LYS A 751 3.78 26.76 -16.47
C LYS A 751 4.41 25.70 -15.57
N LEU A 752 3.84 25.52 -14.39
CA LEU A 752 4.25 24.53 -13.41
C LEU A 752 3.03 23.72 -12.95
N ILE A 753 3.00 22.42 -13.26
CA ILE A 753 2.01 21.47 -12.75
C ILE A 753 2.52 20.93 -11.42
N LEU A 754 1.69 21.00 -10.39
CA LEU A 754 2.01 20.60 -9.01
C LEU A 754 0.92 19.69 -8.44
N GLY A 755 1.31 18.81 -7.54
CA GLY A 755 0.40 18.04 -6.69
C GLY A 755 0.47 16.53 -6.88
N ASP A 756 -0.40 15.86 -6.13
CA ASP A 756 -0.61 14.42 -6.20
C ASP A 756 -1.35 14.03 -7.50
N LEU A 757 -0.63 13.42 -8.43
CA LEU A 757 -1.18 12.89 -9.68
C LEU A 757 -1.68 11.44 -9.54
N ASN A 758 -1.53 10.84 -8.37
CA ASN A 758 -1.93 9.47 -8.05
C ASN A 758 -1.47 8.47 -9.12
N SER A 759 -0.27 8.66 -9.67
CA SER A 759 0.28 7.91 -10.80
C SER A 759 1.78 7.72 -10.63
N TYR A 760 2.26 6.48 -10.72
CA TYR A 760 3.70 6.20 -10.70
C TYR A 760 4.37 6.62 -12.02
N ALA A 761 5.70 6.78 -12.00
CA ALA A 761 6.43 7.49 -13.06
C ALA A 761 6.29 6.92 -14.48
N GLN A 762 6.03 5.62 -14.64
CA GLN A 762 5.83 4.98 -15.95
C GLN A 762 4.36 4.84 -16.36
N GLU A 763 3.42 5.41 -15.61
CA GLU A 763 2.00 5.34 -15.94
C GLU A 763 1.60 6.37 -17.00
N ASP A 764 0.47 6.11 -17.67
CA ASP A 764 -0.01 6.89 -18.79
C ASP A 764 -0.17 8.40 -18.49
N PRO A 765 -0.65 8.84 -17.30
CA PRO A 765 -0.82 10.27 -17.01
C PRO A 765 0.49 11.06 -17.10
N LEU A 766 1.59 10.49 -16.60
CA LEU A 766 2.91 11.14 -16.66
C LEU A 766 3.42 11.18 -18.09
N LYS A 767 3.32 10.06 -18.82
CA LYS A 767 3.71 10.00 -20.25
C LYS A 767 2.96 11.00 -21.11
N ILE A 768 1.69 11.25 -20.82
CA ILE A 768 0.87 12.24 -21.53
C ILE A 768 1.40 13.65 -21.29
N LEU A 769 1.67 14.03 -20.04
CA LEU A 769 2.18 15.35 -19.69
C LEU A 769 3.62 15.55 -20.21
N GLU A 770 4.47 14.54 -20.13
CA GLU A 770 5.81 14.57 -20.71
C GLU A 770 5.79 14.72 -22.24
N ALA A 771 4.89 14.00 -22.92
CA ALA A 771 4.69 14.16 -24.36
C ALA A 771 4.14 15.54 -24.75
N ALA A 772 3.48 16.24 -23.82
CA ALA A 772 3.02 17.61 -23.98
C ALA A 772 4.11 18.67 -23.73
N GLY A 773 5.33 18.26 -23.36
CA GLY A 773 6.46 19.17 -23.14
C GLY A 773 6.62 19.62 -21.69
N PHE A 774 6.04 18.90 -20.73
CA PHE A 774 6.31 19.11 -19.31
C PHE A 774 7.42 18.18 -18.82
N THR A 775 8.42 18.72 -18.15
CA THR A 775 9.54 17.93 -17.61
C THR A 775 9.35 17.66 -16.12
N ASN A 776 9.47 16.39 -15.71
CA ASN A 776 9.53 16.02 -14.31
C ASN A 776 10.82 16.55 -13.66
N LEU A 777 10.67 17.55 -12.79
CA LEU A 777 11.81 18.26 -12.20
C LEU A 777 12.56 17.39 -11.19
N VAL A 778 11.87 16.66 -10.31
CA VAL A 778 12.54 15.79 -9.32
C VAL A 778 13.34 14.72 -10.05
N ALA A 779 12.76 14.06 -11.05
CA ALA A 779 13.49 13.07 -11.84
C ALA A 779 14.70 13.67 -12.60
N GLN A 780 14.62 14.94 -13.01
CA GLN A 780 15.72 15.65 -13.66
C GLN A 780 16.89 15.95 -12.70
N TYR A 781 16.61 16.30 -11.45
CA TYR A 781 17.62 16.77 -10.48
C TYR A 781 18.12 15.69 -9.53
N GLU A 782 17.26 14.75 -9.13
CA GLU A 782 17.57 13.69 -8.16
C GLU A 782 17.56 12.28 -8.79
N GLY A 783 16.76 12.08 -9.84
CA GLY A 783 16.64 10.81 -10.56
C GLY A 783 15.28 10.14 -10.39
N PHE A 784 15.04 9.06 -11.15
CA PHE A 784 13.77 8.33 -11.13
C PHE A 784 13.55 7.46 -9.89
N GLU A 785 14.59 7.30 -9.06
CA GLU A 785 14.57 6.49 -7.84
C GLU A 785 14.05 7.27 -6.63
N SER A 786 13.92 8.60 -6.69
CA SER A 786 13.28 9.41 -5.64
C SER A 786 11.79 9.11 -5.54
N THR A 787 11.27 8.96 -4.32
CA THR A 787 9.89 8.57 -4.03
C THR A 787 9.21 9.58 -3.11
N SER A 788 7.89 9.64 -3.14
CA SER A 788 7.11 10.54 -2.29
C SER A 788 6.01 9.84 -1.51
N TYR A 789 5.92 8.51 -1.65
CA TYR A 789 4.81 7.71 -1.18
C TYR A 789 5.19 6.23 -1.04
N ARG A 790 4.66 5.60 0.00
CA ARG A 790 4.82 4.17 0.30
C ARG A 790 3.47 3.51 0.46
N PHE A 791 3.31 2.34 -0.15
CA PHE A 791 2.12 1.50 -0.03
C PHE A 791 2.48 0.02 -0.05
N SER A 792 2.01 -0.73 0.95
CA SER A 792 2.26 -2.17 1.11
C SER A 792 3.76 -2.53 1.01
N GLY A 793 4.59 -1.81 1.75
CA GLY A 793 6.04 -2.00 1.79
C GLY A 793 6.79 -1.58 0.52
N GLN A 794 6.09 -1.03 -0.48
CA GLN A 794 6.66 -0.63 -1.77
C GLN A 794 6.61 0.89 -1.96
N VAL A 795 7.68 1.47 -2.51
CA VAL A 795 7.84 2.92 -2.70
C VAL A 795 7.61 3.36 -4.14
N GLY A 796 7.17 4.60 -4.33
CA GLY A 796 7.02 5.22 -5.64
C GLY A 796 6.73 6.72 -5.55
N THR A 797 6.66 7.39 -6.70
CA THR A 797 6.34 8.82 -6.77
C THR A 797 4.87 9.01 -7.13
N LEU A 798 4.12 9.74 -6.30
CA LEU A 798 2.75 10.18 -6.65
C LEU A 798 2.65 11.71 -6.78
N ASP A 799 3.53 12.43 -6.11
CA ASP A 799 3.60 13.89 -6.10
C ASP A 799 4.58 14.37 -7.15
N TYR A 800 4.20 15.40 -7.92
CA TYR A 800 5.05 15.88 -9.01
C TYR A 800 5.14 17.40 -9.04
N ALA A 801 6.29 17.87 -9.52
CA ALA A 801 6.47 19.20 -10.08
C ALA A 801 6.92 19.05 -11.54
N LEU A 802 6.04 19.40 -12.48
CA LEU A 802 6.31 19.31 -13.91
C LEU A 802 6.34 20.70 -14.55
N ALA A 803 7.49 21.11 -15.09
CA ALA A 803 7.68 22.43 -15.70
C ALA A 803 7.51 22.39 -17.22
N SER A 804 6.86 23.40 -17.80
CA SER A 804 6.93 23.64 -19.25
C SER A 804 8.37 23.91 -19.68
N ASP A 805 8.67 23.68 -20.96
CA ASP A 805 10.00 23.96 -21.52
C ASP A 805 10.53 25.37 -21.20
N ALA A 806 9.66 26.39 -21.23
CA ALA A 806 10.03 27.79 -20.95
C ALA A 806 10.44 28.02 -19.49
N LEU A 807 9.76 27.36 -18.55
CA LEU A 807 10.09 27.46 -17.12
C LEU A 807 11.27 26.58 -16.75
N ARG A 808 11.44 25.42 -17.41
CA ARG A 808 12.49 24.43 -17.09
C ARG A 808 13.88 25.04 -17.04
N ASP A 809 14.22 25.96 -17.94
CA ASP A 809 15.53 26.62 -17.99
C ASP A 809 15.74 27.68 -16.90
N GLN A 810 14.66 28.05 -16.20
CA GLN A 810 14.65 28.96 -15.04
C GLN A 810 14.57 28.19 -13.71
N VAL A 811 14.53 26.85 -13.75
CA VAL A 811 14.61 26.01 -12.54
C VAL A 811 16.08 25.84 -12.16
N THR A 812 16.39 26.07 -10.88
CA THR A 812 17.74 25.95 -10.33
C THR A 812 17.98 24.61 -9.63
N GLY A 813 16.91 23.96 -9.18
CA GLY A 813 16.90 22.65 -8.54
C GLY A 813 15.49 22.24 -8.13
N ALA A 814 15.30 20.95 -7.86
CA ALA A 814 14.09 20.39 -7.28
C ALA A 814 14.46 19.22 -6.36
N THR A 815 13.71 19.04 -5.28
CA THR A 815 13.96 18.00 -4.28
C THR A 815 12.65 17.51 -3.66
N ILE A 816 12.60 16.23 -3.30
CA ILE A 816 11.65 15.69 -2.32
C ILE A 816 12.28 15.81 -0.94
N TRP A 817 11.52 16.28 0.04
CA TRP A 817 11.97 16.28 1.43
C TRP A 817 11.44 15.04 2.13
N ASP A 818 12.29 14.01 2.29
CA ASP A 818 11.92 12.69 2.81
C ASP A 818 11.68 12.72 4.33
N ILE A 819 10.46 13.01 4.75
CA ILE A 819 10.03 13.16 6.15
C ILE A 819 8.72 12.43 6.48
N ASN A 820 8.04 11.81 5.52
CA ASN A 820 6.69 11.28 5.68
C ASN A 820 6.56 9.81 5.28
N ASP A 821 6.93 9.42 4.05
CA ASP A 821 6.70 8.05 3.56
C ASP A 821 7.64 6.99 4.18
N GLU A 822 8.77 7.45 4.73
CA GLU A 822 9.75 6.64 5.49
C GLU A 822 9.41 6.55 6.98
N GLU A 823 8.46 7.34 7.47
CA GLU A 823 8.15 7.41 8.89
C GLU A 823 6.97 6.50 9.27
N PRO A 824 7.07 5.75 10.38
CA PRO A 824 5.96 4.95 10.87
C PRO A 824 4.71 5.79 11.17
N VAL A 825 3.54 5.21 10.92
CA VAL A 825 2.25 5.89 11.09
C VAL A 825 2.01 6.35 12.53
N PHE A 826 2.56 5.68 13.54
CA PHE A 826 2.35 6.06 14.93
C PHE A 826 3.02 7.39 15.36
N PHE A 827 3.85 8.00 14.50
CA PHE A 827 4.35 9.37 14.68
C PHE A 827 3.40 10.46 14.16
N ASP A 828 2.28 10.06 13.54
CA ASP A 828 1.29 10.97 12.99
C ASP A 828 0.53 11.77 14.06
N TYR A 829 -0.41 12.60 13.60
CA TYR A 829 -1.21 13.45 14.48
C TYR A 829 -2.35 12.71 15.18
N ASN A 830 -2.71 11.50 14.72
CA ASN A 830 -3.91 10.81 15.17
C ASN A 830 -3.77 10.39 16.64
N LEU A 831 -4.86 10.54 17.38
CA LEU A 831 -4.99 10.02 18.75
C LEU A 831 -5.78 8.73 18.78
N GLU A 832 -6.32 8.34 17.64
CA GLU A 832 -7.11 7.16 17.35
C GLU A 832 -6.16 6.08 16.84
N GLY A 833 -6.39 4.84 17.24
CA GLY A 833 -5.68 3.69 16.70
C GLY A 833 -5.95 3.64 15.21
N THR A 834 -4.89 3.69 14.41
CA THR A 834 -4.96 3.91 12.97
C THR A 834 -5.66 2.78 12.23
N PHE A 835 -5.82 1.62 12.88
CA PHE A 835 -6.46 0.43 12.31
C PHE A 835 -7.50 -0.25 13.22
N THR A 836 -7.58 0.10 14.51
CA THR A 836 -8.39 -0.63 15.50
C THR A 836 -9.55 0.17 16.10
N GLY A 837 -9.77 1.42 15.65
CA GLY A 837 -10.91 2.24 16.06
C GLY A 837 -10.95 2.61 17.55
N GLN A 838 -9.84 2.45 18.28
CA GLN A 838 -9.71 2.79 19.70
C GLN A 838 -8.67 3.89 19.91
N LEU A 839 -9.02 4.94 20.65
CA LEU A 839 -8.10 6.03 21.00
C LEU A 839 -6.81 5.49 21.63
N ARG A 840 -5.62 5.81 21.07
CA ARG A 840 -4.29 5.72 21.71
C ARG A 840 -4.30 6.62 22.96
N PRO A 841 -4.47 6.11 24.20
CA PRO A 841 -4.67 6.98 25.34
C PRO A 841 -3.31 7.49 25.82
N GLN A 842 -3.09 8.80 25.68
CA GLN A 842 -1.83 9.47 25.97
C GLN A 842 -0.70 8.94 25.09
N ASP A 843 -0.52 9.61 23.95
CA ASP A 843 0.76 9.69 23.24
C ASP A 843 1.93 9.48 24.20
N GLN A 844 2.64 8.37 23.98
CA GLN A 844 3.73 7.86 24.81
C GLN A 844 5.03 8.68 24.62
N GLY A 845 4.94 9.86 24.00
CA GLY A 845 6.07 10.67 23.56
C GLY A 845 6.47 10.39 22.11
N LEU A 846 5.57 9.83 21.31
CA LEU A 846 5.74 9.50 19.90
C LEU A 846 5.29 10.64 18.98
N PHE A 847 4.34 11.49 19.41
CA PHE A 847 4.04 12.73 18.70
C PHE A 847 5.02 13.83 19.12
N ASP A 848 5.62 14.45 18.11
CA ASP A 848 6.41 15.68 18.24
C ASP A 848 5.94 16.69 17.18
N GLY A 849 5.38 17.80 17.63
CA GLY A 849 4.92 18.88 16.77
C GLY A 849 6.05 19.83 16.33
N ASP A 850 7.19 19.81 17.03
CA ASP A 850 8.39 20.56 16.63
C ASP A 850 9.19 19.80 15.55
N SER A 851 8.84 18.53 15.27
CA SER A 851 9.43 17.71 14.22
C SER A 851 8.59 17.72 12.94
N PRO A 852 9.20 17.88 11.75
CA PRO A 852 8.49 17.80 10.47
C PRO A 852 8.09 16.36 10.10
N ALA A 853 8.68 15.35 10.76
CA ALA A 853 8.46 13.94 10.47
C ALA A 853 6.98 13.54 10.60
N ARG A 854 6.46 12.74 9.66
CA ARG A 854 5.09 12.19 9.64
C ARG A 854 3.99 13.25 9.82
N ALA A 855 4.13 14.40 9.17
CA ALA A 855 3.06 15.39 9.04
C ALA A 855 1.98 14.95 8.04
N SER A 856 2.36 14.08 7.10
CA SER A 856 1.53 13.51 6.05
C SER A 856 1.96 12.06 5.79
N ASP A 857 1.26 11.37 4.91
CA ASP A 857 1.68 10.12 4.28
C ASP A 857 2.40 10.34 2.94
N HIS A 858 2.51 11.59 2.50
CA HIS A 858 3.22 12.01 1.29
C HIS A 858 4.37 12.98 1.60
N ASP A 859 5.51 12.82 0.94
CA ASP A 859 6.62 13.77 1.05
C ASP A 859 6.41 15.02 0.20
N PRO A 860 6.70 16.22 0.74
CA PRO A 860 6.56 17.45 -0.02
C PRO A 860 7.69 17.63 -1.03
N ILE A 861 7.37 18.36 -2.10
CA ILE A 861 8.33 18.77 -3.12
C ILE A 861 8.68 20.25 -2.94
N VAL A 862 9.95 20.58 -3.16
CA VAL A 862 10.45 21.97 -3.22
C VAL A 862 11.20 22.18 -4.54
N VAL A 863 10.90 23.29 -5.22
CA VAL A 863 11.50 23.70 -6.49
C VAL A 863 12.08 25.11 -6.35
N GLY A 864 13.34 25.31 -6.74
CA GLY A 864 13.98 26.61 -6.80
C GLY A 864 13.82 27.26 -8.17
N LEU A 865 13.37 28.52 -8.23
CA LEU A 865 13.18 29.27 -9.47
C LEU A 865 14.07 30.52 -9.50
N ASP A 866 14.75 30.77 -10.61
CA ASP A 866 15.43 32.03 -10.92
C ASP A 866 14.73 32.66 -12.14
N LEU A 867 13.60 33.32 -11.86
CA LEU A 867 12.71 33.82 -12.90
C LEU A 867 13.37 34.96 -13.66
N SER A 868 13.33 34.88 -14.99
CA SER A 868 13.89 35.86 -15.90
C SER A 868 13.01 36.03 -17.12
N SER A 869 12.81 37.28 -17.55
CA SER A 869 12.19 37.53 -18.84
C SER A 869 13.11 37.06 -19.97
N GLU A 870 12.59 36.23 -20.87
CA GLU A 870 13.09 36.16 -22.24
C GLU A 870 13.21 37.61 -22.78
N PRO A 871 14.37 38.02 -23.34
CA PRO A 871 14.53 39.40 -23.78
C PRO A 871 13.45 39.75 -24.82
N GLU A 872 12.55 40.67 -24.49
CA GLU A 872 11.58 41.18 -25.47
C GLU A 872 12.33 41.89 -26.61
N PHE A 873 12.26 41.33 -27.82
CA PHE A 873 12.82 41.93 -29.02
C PHE A 873 11.74 42.73 -29.77
N GLU A 874 11.99 44.02 -30.07
CA GLU A 874 11.17 44.71 -31.08
C GLU A 874 11.47 44.15 -32.47
N LEU A 875 10.43 43.80 -33.24
CA LEU A 875 10.62 43.16 -34.54
C LEU A 875 10.81 44.19 -35.66
N VAL A 876 11.94 44.12 -36.35
CA VAL A 876 12.22 44.91 -37.57
C VAL A 876 12.23 43.99 -38.78
N LEU A 877 11.12 43.97 -39.54
CA LEU A 877 10.96 43.12 -40.71
C LEU A 877 11.40 43.80 -42.01
N GLY A 878 12.31 43.14 -42.73
CA GLY A 878 12.62 43.42 -44.13
C GLY A 878 11.59 42.84 -45.10
N THR A 879 11.78 43.16 -46.37
CA THR A 879 10.96 42.71 -47.49
C THR A 879 11.82 41.90 -48.46
N SER A 880 11.20 41.30 -49.49
CA SER A 880 11.95 40.64 -50.58
C SER A 880 12.73 41.62 -51.49
N GLY A 881 12.70 42.92 -51.20
CA GLY A 881 13.51 43.94 -51.85
C GLY A 881 14.85 44.15 -51.14
N ASN A 882 15.73 44.99 -51.69
CA ASN A 882 16.91 45.40 -50.94
C ASN A 882 16.52 46.45 -49.92
N ASP A 883 16.70 46.15 -48.65
CA ASP A 883 16.27 46.97 -47.54
C ASP A 883 17.41 47.60 -46.76
N ARG A 884 17.05 48.66 -46.02
CA ARG A 884 17.90 49.22 -44.98
C ARG A 884 17.09 49.23 -43.70
N LEU A 885 17.41 48.27 -42.84
CA LEU A 885 16.79 48.03 -41.55
C LEU A 885 17.67 48.69 -40.51
N ILE A 886 17.06 49.51 -39.66
CA ILE A 886 17.74 50.29 -38.62
C ILE A 886 16.91 50.12 -37.36
N GLY A 887 17.48 49.44 -36.37
CA GLY A 887 16.96 49.33 -35.02
C GLY A 887 17.14 50.62 -34.21
N THR A 888 16.94 50.51 -32.91
CA THR A 888 16.93 51.60 -31.95
C THR A 888 17.97 51.39 -30.85
N ASP A 889 17.69 51.85 -29.63
CA ASP A 889 18.55 51.58 -28.47
C ASP A 889 17.92 50.46 -27.58
N ALA A 890 16.96 49.71 -28.12
CA ALA A 890 16.28 48.59 -27.47
C ALA A 890 16.74 47.26 -28.11
N ASN A 891 16.45 46.13 -27.47
CA ASN A 891 16.75 44.83 -28.06
C ASN A 891 15.81 44.58 -29.24
N GLU A 892 16.34 44.27 -30.42
CA GLU A 892 15.54 44.03 -31.62
C GLU A 892 15.88 42.73 -32.35
N ARG A 893 14.85 42.14 -32.95
CA ARG A 893 15.01 41.03 -33.89
C ARG A 893 14.86 41.58 -35.29
N ILE A 894 15.99 41.70 -35.98
CA ILE A 894 16.08 42.34 -37.29
C ILE A 894 16.14 41.26 -38.38
N VAL A 895 15.02 41.06 -39.05
CA VAL A 895 14.83 40.01 -40.06
C VAL A 895 15.09 40.58 -41.45
N SER A 896 16.09 40.07 -42.15
CA SER A 896 16.51 40.60 -43.48
C SER A 896 15.40 40.57 -44.56
N GLY A 897 14.54 39.54 -44.58
CA GLY A 897 13.37 39.47 -45.48
C GLY A 897 13.66 39.01 -46.91
N GLY A 898 14.89 38.57 -47.22
CA GLY A 898 15.23 37.91 -48.48
C GLY A 898 15.68 38.84 -49.63
N GLY A 899 16.14 40.05 -49.32
CA GLY A 899 16.71 40.97 -50.29
C GLY A 899 18.09 40.54 -50.81
N ARG A 900 18.47 41.05 -52.00
CA ARG A 900 19.78 40.70 -52.59
C ARG A 900 20.97 41.43 -51.95
N MET A 901 20.69 42.51 -51.23
CA MET A 901 21.67 43.43 -50.60
C MET A 901 20.98 44.18 -49.45
N ASP A 902 20.72 43.49 -48.35
CA ASP A 902 20.13 44.11 -47.16
C ASP A 902 21.20 44.69 -46.25
N LEU A 903 20.87 45.81 -45.62
CA LEU A 903 21.72 46.50 -44.67
C LEU A 903 21.02 46.51 -43.32
N LEU A 904 21.58 45.82 -42.35
CA LEU A 904 21.05 45.68 -41.00
C LEU A 904 21.92 46.50 -40.06
N THR A 905 21.29 47.27 -39.19
CA THR A 905 21.94 48.08 -38.16
C THR A 905 21.10 47.93 -36.92
N GLY A 906 21.67 47.39 -35.85
CA GLY A 906 21.02 47.14 -34.56
C GLY A 906 20.83 48.44 -33.82
N GLY A 907 21.93 48.96 -33.30
CA GLY A 907 21.98 50.23 -32.60
C GLY A 907 22.67 50.01 -31.28
N ALA A 908 21.95 50.18 -30.18
CA ALA A 908 22.40 49.72 -28.86
C ALA A 908 21.38 48.71 -28.32
N GLY A 909 21.80 47.79 -27.47
CA GLY A 909 20.95 46.69 -27.00
C GLY A 909 21.53 45.35 -27.40
N ALA A 910 20.92 44.27 -26.93
CA ALA A 910 21.25 42.92 -27.39
C ALA A 910 20.34 42.62 -28.59
N ASP A 911 20.88 42.66 -29.81
CA ASP A 911 20.09 42.49 -31.03
C ASP A 911 20.27 41.11 -31.67
N VAL A 912 19.19 40.54 -32.21
CA VAL A 912 19.24 39.30 -33.02
C VAL A 912 19.12 39.67 -34.49
N PHE A 913 20.19 39.42 -35.25
CA PHE A 913 20.18 39.59 -36.71
C PHE A 913 19.78 38.28 -37.39
N GLU A 914 18.53 38.21 -37.84
CA GLU A 914 17.98 37.02 -38.49
C GLU A 914 18.13 37.08 -40.01
N PHE A 915 18.85 36.09 -40.53
CA PHE A 915 18.99 35.87 -41.96
C PHE A 915 17.86 34.98 -42.49
N THR A 916 17.18 35.45 -43.54
CA THR A 916 16.13 34.68 -44.20
C THR A 916 16.69 34.04 -45.47
N ASP A 917 16.91 32.72 -45.45
CA ASP A 917 17.22 31.96 -46.66
C ASP A 917 15.92 31.69 -47.46
N GLU A 918 15.90 32.09 -48.73
CA GLU A 918 14.77 31.83 -49.63
C GLU A 918 15.28 31.10 -50.89
N ILE A 919 15.01 29.79 -50.94
CA ILE A 919 15.52 28.87 -51.96
C ILE A 919 15.33 29.42 -53.39
N GLY A 920 16.45 29.66 -54.08
CA GLY A 920 16.46 30.03 -55.49
C GLY A 920 16.57 31.54 -55.76
N MET A 921 16.74 32.33 -54.71
CA MET A 921 17.16 33.72 -54.80
C MET A 921 18.69 33.81 -54.63
N ARG A 922 19.22 35.01 -54.41
CA ARG A 922 20.62 35.17 -53.99
C ARG A 922 20.60 36.27 -52.95
N ASN A 923 20.52 35.89 -51.69
CA ASN A 923 20.35 36.82 -50.60
C ASN A 923 21.72 37.18 -50.05
N ASN A 924 21.95 38.49 -49.91
CA ASN A 924 23.14 38.96 -49.21
C ASN A 924 22.68 40.01 -48.22
N ALA A 925 22.98 39.78 -46.96
CA ALA A 925 22.73 40.71 -45.89
C ALA A 925 24.06 41.19 -45.32
N GLN A 926 24.05 42.42 -44.81
CA GLN A 926 25.20 43.00 -44.16
C GLN A 926 24.81 43.63 -42.83
N VAL A 927 25.32 43.04 -41.75
CA VAL A 927 25.24 43.59 -40.39
C VAL A 927 26.33 44.63 -40.23
N ILE A 928 25.97 45.82 -39.77
CA ILE A 928 26.84 47.01 -39.82
C ILE A 928 27.55 47.31 -38.51
N ASP A 929 26.94 46.97 -37.38
CA ASP A 929 27.33 47.40 -36.04
C ASP A 929 27.20 46.28 -35.00
N TYR A 930 27.41 45.03 -35.42
CA TYR A 930 27.44 43.88 -34.52
C TYR A 930 28.39 44.10 -33.33
N ASP A 931 27.88 43.96 -32.12
CA ASP A 931 28.65 44.02 -30.87
C ASP A 931 28.23 42.90 -29.90
N ALA A 932 29.02 41.81 -29.90
CA ALA A 932 28.82 40.71 -28.96
C ALA A 932 28.95 41.14 -27.48
N ALA A 933 29.60 42.27 -27.18
CA ALA A 933 29.68 42.78 -25.81
C ALA A 933 28.38 43.45 -25.34
N GLU A 934 27.51 43.87 -26.27
CA GLU A 934 26.17 44.38 -25.98
C GLU A 934 25.10 43.26 -25.99
N GLY A 935 25.47 42.06 -26.43
CA GLY A 935 24.62 40.86 -26.43
C GLY A 935 24.11 40.45 -27.81
N ASP A 936 24.65 41.03 -28.88
CA ASP A 936 24.21 40.74 -30.24
C ASP A 936 24.42 39.29 -30.66
N MET A 937 23.44 38.73 -31.34
CA MET A 937 23.47 37.36 -31.87
C MET A 937 23.12 37.31 -33.35
N ILE A 938 23.58 36.25 -34.01
CA ILE A 938 23.27 35.92 -35.40
C ILE A 938 22.32 34.72 -35.41
N ASP A 939 21.20 34.85 -36.12
CA ASP A 939 20.34 33.72 -36.45
C ASP A 939 20.43 33.44 -37.96
N LEU A 940 20.81 32.22 -38.32
CA LEU A 940 20.98 31.80 -39.71
C LEU A 940 19.69 31.27 -40.36
N GLY A 941 18.55 31.33 -39.66
CA GLY A 941 17.26 30.88 -40.18
C GLY A 941 17.25 29.38 -40.52
N GLY A 942 17.93 28.58 -39.71
CA GLY A 942 18.05 27.13 -39.87
C GLY A 942 19.00 26.65 -41.00
N THR A 943 19.86 27.52 -41.53
CA THR A 943 20.83 27.18 -42.60
C THR A 943 22.25 27.03 -42.05
N GLY A 944 23.01 26.02 -42.52
CA GLY A 944 24.41 25.82 -42.15
C GLY A 944 25.39 26.80 -42.83
N ILE A 945 26.65 26.81 -42.36
CA ILE A 945 27.73 27.63 -42.95
C ILE A 945 28.64 26.77 -43.84
N ALA A 946 28.73 27.10 -45.13
CA ALA A 946 29.54 26.39 -46.12
C ALA A 946 31.00 26.85 -46.20
N ASP A 947 31.27 28.15 -46.03
CA ASP A 947 32.62 28.73 -46.05
C ASP A 947 32.67 30.00 -45.19
N ILE A 948 33.79 30.19 -44.49
CA ILE A 948 34.04 31.35 -43.65
C ILE A 948 35.27 32.08 -44.19
N ARG A 949 35.12 33.38 -44.43
CA ARG A 949 36.22 34.21 -44.91
C ARG A 949 36.29 35.54 -44.20
N GLU A 950 37.41 35.79 -43.55
CA GLU A 950 37.70 37.09 -42.95
C GLU A 950 38.56 37.96 -43.89
N LEU A 951 38.11 39.20 -44.14
CA LEU A 951 38.84 40.17 -44.96
C LEU A 951 38.83 41.55 -44.30
N GLY A 952 40.00 41.94 -43.77
CA GLY A 952 40.13 43.22 -43.09
C GLY A 952 39.44 43.17 -41.73
N ARG A 953 38.39 43.97 -41.54
CA ARG A 953 37.55 43.95 -40.33
C ARG A 953 36.20 43.26 -40.53
N ASN A 954 35.97 42.62 -41.68
CA ASN A 954 34.68 42.02 -41.98
C ASN A 954 34.80 40.49 -42.06
N THR A 955 33.79 39.81 -41.53
CA THR A 955 33.60 38.37 -41.65
C THR A 955 32.51 38.09 -42.69
N PHE A 956 32.79 37.14 -43.58
CA PHE A 956 31.88 36.69 -44.63
C PHE A 956 31.52 35.25 -44.35
N LEU A 957 30.24 34.98 -44.10
CA LEU A 957 29.68 33.64 -43.96
C LEU A 957 28.96 33.31 -45.25
N GLN A 958 29.47 32.31 -45.97
CA GLN A 958 28.75 31.74 -47.11
C GLN A 958 27.89 30.58 -46.60
N LEU A 959 26.58 30.60 -46.87
CA LEU A 959 25.64 29.63 -46.32
C LEU A 959 25.48 28.38 -47.22
N GLU A 960 25.13 27.26 -46.60
CA GLU A 960 24.93 25.95 -47.24
C GLU A 960 23.63 25.90 -48.04
N ASN A 961 23.58 26.44 -49.27
CA ASN A 961 22.54 26.11 -50.26
C ASN A 961 22.88 26.65 -51.67
N ASP A 962 22.69 27.95 -51.88
CA ASP A 962 22.70 28.61 -53.20
C ASP A 962 23.75 29.73 -53.35
N GLY A 963 24.64 29.83 -52.36
CA GLY A 963 25.79 30.72 -52.35
C GLY A 963 25.50 32.09 -51.73
N ASP A 964 24.46 32.17 -50.92
CA ASP A 964 24.10 33.32 -50.09
C ASP A 964 25.20 33.69 -49.11
N THR A 965 25.28 34.97 -48.80
CA THR A 965 26.39 35.51 -48.01
C THR A 965 25.89 36.51 -46.98
N LEU A 966 26.11 36.19 -45.70
CA LEU A 966 25.99 37.13 -44.60
C LEU A 966 27.35 37.79 -44.36
N ILE A 967 27.36 39.13 -44.31
CA ILE A 967 28.58 39.92 -44.08
C ILE A 967 28.45 40.63 -42.74
N ILE A 968 29.26 40.25 -41.76
CA ILE A 968 29.31 40.92 -40.47
C ILE A 968 30.47 41.90 -40.49
N ARG A 969 30.20 43.16 -40.20
CA ARG A 969 31.24 44.21 -40.13
C ARG A 969 31.81 44.30 -38.74
N ASP A 970 33.10 44.63 -38.72
CA ASP A 970 33.88 44.94 -37.52
C ASP A 970 33.97 43.83 -36.45
N ALA A 971 33.57 42.59 -36.78
CA ALA A 971 33.68 41.39 -35.94
C ALA A 971 34.35 40.23 -36.68
N THR A 972 35.14 39.43 -35.96
CA THR A 972 35.74 38.16 -36.39
C THR A 972 34.76 36.99 -36.18
N PHE A 973 34.98 35.85 -36.83
CA PHE A 973 34.10 34.68 -36.67
C PHE A 973 34.09 34.16 -35.22
N GLU A 974 35.24 34.21 -34.53
CA GLU A 974 35.35 33.78 -33.12
C GLU A 974 34.58 34.71 -32.15
N GLU A 975 34.25 35.93 -32.58
CA GLU A 975 33.46 36.89 -31.78
C GLU A 975 31.96 36.76 -32.04
N LEU A 976 31.52 35.98 -33.05
CA LEU A 976 30.10 35.82 -33.35
C LEU A 976 29.44 34.83 -32.38
N VAL A 977 28.32 35.26 -31.80
CA VAL A 977 27.40 34.45 -31.02
C VAL A 977 26.21 34.09 -31.92
N PHE A 978 25.83 32.81 -31.93
CA PHE A 978 24.69 32.31 -32.69
C PHE A 978 23.55 31.94 -31.72
N THR A 979 22.30 32.05 -32.17
CA THR A 979 21.16 31.51 -31.42
C THR A 979 21.26 29.98 -31.33
N GLU A 980 20.68 29.35 -30.31
CA GLU A 980 20.82 27.89 -30.08
C GLU A 980 20.37 27.05 -31.29
N ASP A 981 19.29 27.47 -31.97
CA ASP A 981 18.77 26.85 -33.19
C ASP A 981 19.67 26.99 -34.43
N SER A 982 20.69 27.87 -34.37
CA SER A 982 21.55 28.21 -35.51
C SER A 982 23.04 28.00 -35.25
N ALA A 983 23.40 27.32 -34.16
CA ALA A 983 24.77 26.95 -33.86
C ALA A 983 25.43 26.23 -35.06
N PRO A 984 26.60 26.69 -35.54
CA PRO A 984 27.18 26.16 -36.77
C PRO A 984 27.61 24.70 -36.59
N LEU A 985 26.98 23.81 -37.35
CA LEU A 985 27.49 22.45 -37.59
C LEU A 985 28.78 22.58 -38.43
N LEU A 986 29.93 22.52 -37.77
CA LEU A 986 31.26 22.57 -38.41
C LEU A 986 31.70 21.24 -39.02
#